data_AF-A0AA38JMX0-F1
#
_entry.id   AF-A0AA38JMX0-F1
#
_cell.length_a   1.000
_cell.length_b   1.000
_cell.length_c   1.000
_cell.angle_alpha   90.00
_cell.angle_beta   90.00
_cell.angle_gamma   90.00
#
_symmetry.space_group_name_H-M   'P 1'
#
loop_
_entity.id
_entity.type
_entity.pdbx_description
1 polymer ?
#
loop_
_entity_poly.entity_id
_entity_poly.type
_entity_poly.pdbx_seq_one_letter_code
_entity_poly.pdbx_strand_id
1 'polypeptide(L)'
;MSIFPHAKNFTVNGGQFDIYNKTEPDKQTTPPGYFKGMTHCPTSAHTFTGREEVLTTLEEFFLSGYAAARMKTFLLYGLGGAGKTQIALEFTKRFKQRFTAIFFITADQEVSIQGSYFDIAKTNGVQDAQSWQAGLHWLHSHEDWLIVIDNADDPKIPLSRYLPSCDHGNVIITSRNPDLRDIANQNMELSDMLPEEGIQLLVKHAIKDLHNISEQQHKVAAKIAEELYYFPLALVHAGAYINRQQCLFEYLDRLGNQREQLLCKGPQQPKDKYYYSVYETWNLSWLQLSPDSRLFLGLCAHLHYEHIPRSLFERGVKNLSMVESPLGPSRAVTEAKLILQRIATSEMNLDDMKLDDIMDDAASYSLINKESGGYMFHPLVHQWLKDTIKDNHRQAIEGIVVLAVKDISQKDYKFLQRLSPHVRILQDSANSDYVVRLAVGCIWFELYKFQEAINMWEPLLDIMIDRLGPEHRLTLYHEGRMAWAYGESGRANKALELQQKLVEISERVMGEEYPDTLTGSHNLAVTLRVLGRTNEALVLEQSLLETSKRVLGVDHPYTLNTTQNLARALGELGRTNEALEVEQSLLETSKRVLGEEHPDTLNRTQNLARTLGDLESSRREHPHTLDRIQNLAGTLGELGRTNGALELKQSLLATSKRVLGGEHPHTLNRTQNLARTLGELGRTNEALELEQSLLETSKRVLGGENPHTLNRNQNLAITLKSLGRTNEALELEQSLLETSKRVLGGEHLDTLNRTQNLAVTLRVLGRPNEALELEQSLLETSKRVLGGEHPHTLNRTQNLARTLGELGRTNEALELEQSLLETSQKVLGEEHPDTLSRTQNLAVTLKSLGRTNEALGLEQSVLEASKRVLGNEHLDTLDRTENLAATLEKLGRTNEALKFKQSLVKTLRRVLGEEHPDTFSRTQSLAITLKSLGRTNEALLLVQPLVKSSKQILGINHPGTFSISLTLALTIRALGQSSEAFSLLQTLVGKYKTFMGYEHPQTLRVTQHLAGTLLELGRTHEALQLQQSILETSRRVLHPNHPTVLTAIQTLAVIFNALGDHNNALQLQQPLVEQSKQVLGNDHGDSLTRIQNLAITLRNLGRFHEALQLQQSVIEISKRIWGPEHPSTLIKIQSLAITLRKLGRLNDALEIQQTLVVVSKRVIGSDHPFTFRRIQNLSTTLAYLGWRNESLELMNPLVDKSIQVLGENHPDTLYYIKSLKLLESFPN
;
A
#
# COMPACT_ATOMS: atom_id res chain seq x y z
N MET A 1 -37.52 -14.83 -2.36
CA MET A 1 -38.08 -13.54 -2.83
C MET A 1 -37.17 -12.97 -3.90
N SER A 2 -37.73 -12.52 -5.02
CA SER A 2 -37.00 -11.87 -6.12
C SER A 2 -36.62 -10.44 -5.76
N ILE A 3 -35.33 -10.13 -5.72
CA ILE A 3 -34.86 -8.74 -5.79
C ILE A 3 -33.66 -8.73 -6.73
N PHE A 4 -33.81 -8.01 -7.86
CA PHE A 4 -32.84 -7.73 -8.95
C PHE A 4 -32.82 -8.67 -10.19
N PRO A 5 -33.55 -8.32 -11.27
CA PRO A 5 -33.54 -9.03 -12.56
C PRO A 5 -32.36 -8.70 -13.50
N HIS A 6 -31.31 -7.98 -13.09
CA HIS A 6 -30.31 -7.40 -14.02
C HIS A 6 -28.88 -7.97 -13.92
N ALA A 7 -28.65 -9.03 -13.15
CA ALA A 7 -27.32 -9.63 -12.99
C ALA A 7 -26.99 -10.69 -14.09
N LYS A 8 -27.30 -10.41 -15.38
CA LYS A 8 -26.99 -11.36 -16.48
C LYS A 8 -25.90 -10.94 -17.47
N ASN A 9 -25.32 -9.74 -17.37
CA ASN A 9 -24.41 -9.21 -18.40
C ASN A 9 -23.00 -8.83 -17.92
N PHE A 10 -22.38 -9.57 -17.00
CA PHE A 10 -20.96 -9.38 -16.67
C PHE A 10 -20.16 -10.67 -16.88
N THR A 11 -19.55 -10.79 -18.05
CA THR A 11 -18.41 -11.67 -18.31
C THR A 11 -17.13 -10.95 -17.89
N VAL A 12 -16.43 -11.47 -16.88
CA VAL A 12 -15.09 -11.03 -16.49
C VAL A 12 -14.09 -11.80 -17.35
N ASN A 13 -13.56 -11.17 -18.39
CA ASN A 13 -12.33 -11.64 -19.04
C ASN A 13 -11.14 -11.05 -18.28
N GLY A 14 -10.29 -11.93 -17.75
CA GLY A 14 -9.10 -11.56 -17.00
C GLY A 14 -8.14 -10.72 -17.84
N GLY A 15 -7.71 -9.60 -17.27
CA GLY A 15 -6.62 -8.76 -17.76
C GLY A 15 -5.91 -8.13 -16.56
N GLN A 16 -4.58 -8.21 -16.53
CA GLN A 16 -3.71 -7.69 -15.49
C GLN A 16 -3.93 -6.19 -15.26
N PHE A 17 -3.93 -5.78 -13.99
CA PHE A 17 -4.02 -4.39 -13.55
C PHE A 17 -2.61 -3.86 -13.23
N ASP A 18 -2.07 -3.01 -14.10
CA ASP A 18 -0.92 -2.16 -13.78
C ASP A 18 -1.41 -0.82 -13.20
N ILE A 19 -0.83 -0.44 -12.06
CA ILE A 19 -1.23 0.70 -11.24
C ILE A 19 -0.21 1.82 -11.42
N TYR A 20 -0.59 2.91 -12.09
CA TYR A 20 0.11 4.20 -11.96
C TYR A 20 -0.85 5.27 -11.41
N ASN A 21 -0.45 5.82 -10.26
CA ASN A 21 -1.11 6.89 -9.51
C ASN A 21 -1.14 8.19 -10.34
N LYS A 22 -2.34 8.75 -10.58
CA LYS A 22 -2.53 10.13 -11.00
C LYS A 22 -3.09 10.96 -9.84
N THR A 23 -2.26 11.86 -9.31
CA THR A 23 -2.66 13.06 -8.58
C THR A 23 -2.96 14.18 -9.58
N GLU A 24 -3.84 15.10 -9.18
CA GLU A 24 -4.44 16.17 -9.99
C GLU A 24 -3.42 17.02 -10.79
N PRO A 25 -3.84 17.61 -11.93
CA PRO A 25 -2.96 18.41 -12.78
C PRO A 25 -2.77 19.80 -12.20
N ASP A 26 -1.73 19.97 -11.37
CA ASP A 26 -1.16 21.29 -11.16
C ASP A 26 -0.59 21.79 -12.49
N LYS A 27 -0.85 23.07 -12.78
CA LYS A 27 -0.44 23.80 -13.97
C LYS A 27 0.95 23.36 -14.43
N GLN A 28 1.11 23.05 -15.73
CA GLN A 28 2.40 22.80 -16.37
C GLN A 28 3.35 23.97 -16.07
N THR A 29 4.13 23.83 -15.00
CA THR A 29 5.18 24.79 -14.65
C THR A 29 6.46 24.22 -15.21
N THR A 30 6.71 24.50 -16.48
CA THR A 30 8.09 24.41 -16.99
C THR A 30 8.98 25.18 -16.02
N PRO A 31 10.01 24.56 -15.44
CA PRO A 31 10.87 25.25 -14.50
C PRO A 31 11.44 26.51 -15.15
N PRO A 32 11.59 27.62 -14.41
CA PRO A 32 12.19 28.84 -14.93
C PRO A 32 13.52 28.51 -15.61
N GLY A 33 13.85 29.14 -16.73
CA GLY A 33 15.13 28.90 -17.42
C GLY A 33 15.24 27.60 -18.23
N TYR A 34 14.21 26.74 -18.26
CA TYR A 34 14.20 25.55 -19.12
C TYR A 34 14.24 25.90 -20.62
N PHE A 35 15.08 25.20 -21.37
CA PHE A 35 15.02 25.09 -22.83
C PHE A 35 15.33 23.67 -23.28
N LYS A 36 14.83 23.29 -24.45
CA LYS A 36 15.04 21.94 -24.99
C LYS A 36 16.49 21.76 -25.42
N GLY A 37 17.14 20.70 -24.94
CA GLY A 37 18.54 20.38 -25.26
C GLY A 37 19.57 20.86 -24.22
N MET A 38 19.13 21.29 -23.03
CA MET A 38 20.00 21.64 -21.91
C MET A 38 20.92 20.50 -21.48
N THR A 39 20.50 19.23 -21.69
CA THR A 39 21.29 18.07 -21.26
C THR A 39 22.21 17.52 -22.34
N HIS A 40 22.34 18.20 -23.48
CA HIS A 40 23.17 17.73 -24.58
C HIS A 40 24.65 17.74 -24.16
N CYS A 41 25.30 16.58 -24.22
CA CYS A 41 26.71 16.46 -23.86
C CYS A 41 27.59 17.04 -24.99
N PRO A 42 28.37 18.10 -24.73
CA PRO A 42 29.32 18.63 -25.70
C PRO A 42 30.39 17.60 -26.06
N THR A 43 31.07 17.80 -27.19
CA THR A 43 32.24 16.98 -27.53
C THR A 43 33.50 17.67 -26.99
N SER A 44 34.45 16.89 -26.47
CA SER A 44 35.77 17.41 -26.10
C SER A 44 36.47 18.08 -27.28
N ALA A 45 37.34 19.06 -26.99
CA ALA A 45 38.10 19.75 -28.02
C ALA A 45 38.92 18.75 -28.86
N HIS A 46 38.88 18.88 -30.20
CA HIS A 46 39.75 18.10 -31.10
C HIS A 46 41.25 18.29 -30.77
N THR A 47 41.58 19.40 -30.11
CA THR A 47 42.92 19.73 -29.68
C THR A 47 43.29 19.23 -28.28
N PHE A 48 42.44 18.45 -27.60
CA PHE A 48 42.75 17.84 -26.30
C PHE A 48 44.11 17.10 -26.32
N THR A 49 44.89 17.25 -25.26
CA THR A 49 46.27 16.76 -25.15
C THR A 49 46.56 16.33 -23.71
N GLY A 50 47.13 15.12 -23.53
CA GLY A 50 47.59 14.61 -22.23
C GLY A 50 46.48 14.27 -21.23
N ARG A 51 46.81 14.32 -19.94
CA ARG A 51 45.97 13.99 -18.78
C ARG A 51 45.56 12.51 -18.70
N GLU A 52 46.38 11.61 -19.25
CA GLU A 52 46.11 10.17 -19.26
C GLU A 52 46.06 9.57 -17.86
N GLU A 53 46.84 10.08 -16.91
CA GLU A 53 46.80 9.65 -15.50
C GLU A 53 45.42 9.93 -14.87
N VAL A 54 44.85 11.11 -15.14
CA VAL A 54 43.52 11.51 -14.65
C VAL A 54 42.44 10.64 -15.30
N LEU A 55 42.53 10.41 -16.61
CA LEU A 55 41.58 9.59 -17.36
C LEU A 55 41.62 8.11 -16.92
N THR A 56 42.81 7.57 -16.67
CA THR A 56 42.99 6.21 -16.13
C THR A 56 42.38 6.10 -14.73
N THR A 57 42.56 7.11 -13.89
CA THR A 57 41.94 7.14 -12.54
C THR A 57 40.41 7.15 -12.62
N LEU A 58 39.83 7.92 -13.55
CA LEU A 58 38.38 7.92 -13.80
C LEU A 58 37.90 6.57 -14.34
N GLU A 59 38.67 5.96 -15.24
CA GLU A 59 38.39 4.63 -15.79
C GLU A 59 38.37 3.56 -14.68
N GLU A 60 39.41 3.51 -13.86
CA GLU A 60 39.48 2.57 -12.74
C GLU A 60 38.32 2.76 -11.76
N PHE A 61 37.99 4.00 -11.41
CA PHE A 61 36.91 4.29 -10.46
C PHE A 61 35.53 3.88 -11.00
N PHE A 62 35.19 4.27 -12.23
CA PHE A 62 33.87 4.00 -12.78
C PHE A 62 33.74 2.56 -13.31
N LEU A 63 34.80 1.96 -13.85
CA LEU A 63 34.73 0.71 -14.61
C LEU A 63 35.27 -0.54 -13.91
N SER A 64 36.03 -0.43 -12.81
CA SER A 64 36.45 -1.62 -12.06
C SER A 64 35.27 -2.25 -11.31
N GLY A 65 34.99 -3.52 -11.60
CA GLY A 65 33.82 -4.23 -11.10
C GLY A 65 34.13 -5.02 -9.83
N TYR A 66 33.93 -4.43 -8.66
CA TYR A 66 33.71 -5.13 -7.37
C TYR A 66 33.30 -4.10 -6.29
N ALA A 67 32.05 -3.66 -6.28
CA ALA A 67 31.42 -3.14 -5.06
C ALA A 67 29.89 -3.15 -5.23
N ALA A 68 29.22 -3.78 -4.27
CA ALA A 68 27.77 -3.82 -4.15
C ALA A 68 27.19 -2.40 -4.08
N ALA A 69 26.17 -2.13 -4.90
CA ALA A 69 25.10 -1.15 -4.71
C ALA A 69 25.46 0.14 -3.93
N ARG A 70 26.26 1.03 -4.54
CA ARG A 70 26.39 2.42 -4.09
C ARG A 70 26.63 3.35 -5.29
N MET A 71 25.95 4.50 -5.32
CA MET A 71 26.19 5.57 -6.29
C MET A 71 27.67 5.98 -6.29
N LYS A 72 28.26 6.12 -7.48
CA LYS A 72 29.66 6.53 -7.69
C LYS A 72 29.72 8.02 -8.04
N THR A 73 30.29 8.85 -7.17
CA THR A 73 30.49 10.29 -7.36
C THR A 73 31.99 10.63 -7.37
N PHE A 74 32.47 11.23 -8.47
CA PHE A 74 33.86 11.66 -8.62
C PHE A 74 33.94 13.18 -8.79
N LEU A 75 34.79 13.85 -8.00
CA LEU A 75 35.00 15.30 -8.07
C LEU A 75 36.33 15.64 -8.73
N LEU A 76 36.28 16.34 -9.86
CA LEU A 76 37.42 17.04 -10.46
C LEU A 76 37.38 18.49 -10.00
N TYR A 77 38.32 18.91 -9.16
CA TYR A 77 38.37 20.28 -8.65
C TYR A 77 39.74 20.93 -8.83
N GLY A 78 39.83 22.26 -8.70
CA GLY A 78 41.10 22.99 -8.84
C GLY A 78 40.93 24.31 -9.59
N LEU A 79 42.04 24.89 -10.05
CA LEU A 79 42.05 26.23 -10.66
C LEU A 79 41.13 26.33 -11.89
N GLY A 80 40.51 27.50 -12.10
CA GLY A 80 39.77 27.77 -13.34
C GLY A 80 40.70 27.66 -14.54
N GLY A 81 40.26 27.11 -15.67
CA GLY A 81 41.13 26.93 -16.85
C GLY A 81 42.10 25.74 -16.82
N ALA A 82 42.10 24.91 -15.76
CA ALA A 82 42.95 23.71 -15.64
C ALA A 82 42.55 22.53 -16.56
N GLY A 83 41.42 22.63 -17.26
CA GLY A 83 40.92 21.59 -18.19
C GLY A 83 39.92 20.59 -17.60
N LYS A 84 39.35 20.86 -16.41
CA LYS A 84 38.41 19.95 -15.71
C LYS A 84 37.23 19.48 -16.59
N THR A 85 36.51 20.44 -17.19
CA THR A 85 35.41 20.17 -18.12
C THR A 85 35.88 19.38 -19.33
N GLN A 86 37.05 19.72 -19.89
CA GLN A 86 37.61 19.03 -21.05
C GLN A 86 37.97 17.56 -20.73
N ILE A 87 38.48 17.27 -19.53
CA ILE A 87 38.76 15.90 -19.06
C ILE A 87 37.44 15.12 -18.91
N ALA A 88 36.42 15.71 -18.29
CA ALA A 88 35.11 15.07 -18.16
C ALA A 88 34.48 14.75 -19.53
N LEU A 89 34.57 15.68 -20.48
CA LEU A 89 34.08 15.49 -21.85
C LEU A 89 34.90 14.47 -22.64
N GLU A 90 36.22 14.41 -22.44
CA GLU A 90 37.06 13.40 -23.08
C GLU A 90 36.77 12.00 -22.53
N PHE A 91 36.51 11.88 -21.23
CA PHE A 91 36.06 10.64 -20.60
C PHE A 91 34.70 10.19 -21.17
N THR A 92 33.69 11.07 -21.22
CA THR A 92 32.37 10.72 -21.79
C THR A 92 32.47 10.31 -23.25
N LYS A 93 33.37 10.92 -24.02
CA LYS A 93 33.63 10.57 -25.43
C LYS A 93 34.30 9.21 -25.56
N ARG A 94 35.35 8.91 -24.79
CA ARG A 94 36.08 7.63 -24.84
C ARG A 94 35.22 6.45 -24.40
N PHE A 95 34.39 6.64 -23.37
CA PHE A 95 33.61 5.57 -22.74
C PHE A 95 32.11 5.67 -23.03
N LYS A 96 31.71 6.37 -24.10
CA LYS A 96 30.30 6.61 -24.45
C LYS A 96 29.45 5.33 -24.52
N GLN A 97 30.01 4.24 -25.03
CA GLN A 97 29.30 2.97 -25.22
C GLN A 97 29.04 2.20 -23.92
N ARG A 98 29.68 2.58 -22.81
CA ARG A 98 29.56 1.87 -21.54
C ARG A 98 28.34 2.27 -20.72
N PHE A 99 27.81 3.46 -20.95
CA PHE A 99 26.68 4.02 -20.21
C PHE A 99 25.41 3.96 -21.06
N THR A 100 24.27 3.70 -20.41
CA THR A 100 22.95 3.65 -21.07
C THR A 100 22.51 5.04 -21.56
N ALA A 101 22.86 6.07 -20.81
CA ALA A 101 22.66 7.46 -21.16
C ALA A 101 23.73 8.36 -20.52
N ILE A 102 24.06 9.47 -21.19
CA ILE A 102 25.00 10.49 -20.69
C ILE A 102 24.30 11.84 -20.74
N PHE A 103 24.27 12.53 -19.60
CA PHE A 103 23.68 13.86 -19.47
C PHE A 103 24.71 14.87 -18.97
N PHE A 104 24.71 16.06 -19.56
CA PHE A 104 25.56 17.17 -19.14
C PHE A 104 24.70 18.24 -18.48
N ILE A 105 25.01 18.63 -17.25
CA ILE A 105 24.23 19.57 -16.45
C ILE A 105 25.13 20.73 -16.05
N THR A 106 24.83 21.93 -16.51
CA THR A 106 25.51 23.16 -16.06
C THR A 106 24.96 23.58 -14.69
N ALA A 107 25.83 23.64 -13.68
CA ALA A 107 25.51 23.91 -12.28
C ALA A 107 25.97 25.30 -11.81
N ASP A 108 25.89 26.29 -12.69
CA ASP A 108 26.20 27.69 -12.40
C ASP A 108 25.10 28.39 -11.58
N GLN A 109 23.85 27.94 -11.73
CA GLN A 109 22.68 28.42 -11.01
C GLN A 109 21.74 27.26 -10.68
N GLU A 110 21.00 27.38 -9.58
CA GLU A 110 20.00 26.39 -9.14
C GLU A 110 18.94 26.12 -10.22
N VAL A 111 18.58 27.17 -10.96
CA VAL A 111 17.59 27.15 -12.04
C VAL A 111 18.08 26.32 -13.24
N SER A 112 19.37 26.38 -13.57
CA SER A 112 20.00 25.60 -14.65
C SER A 112 19.96 24.09 -14.35
N ILE A 113 20.18 23.72 -13.09
CA ILE A 113 20.12 22.32 -12.61
C ILE A 113 18.69 21.78 -12.74
N GLN A 114 17.70 22.54 -12.25
CA GLN A 114 16.28 22.16 -12.34
C GLN A 114 15.80 22.06 -13.80
N GLY A 115 16.18 23.02 -14.65
CA GLY A 115 15.89 22.98 -16.08
C GLY A 115 16.47 21.73 -16.75
N SER A 116 17.71 21.38 -16.42
CA SER A 116 18.38 20.20 -16.98
C SER A 116 17.69 18.89 -16.58
N TYR A 117 17.33 18.70 -15.31
CA TYR A 117 16.57 17.51 -14.91
C TYR A 117 15.20 17.42 -15.59
N PHE A 118 14.51 18.54 -15.78
CA PHE A 118 13.29 18.56 -16.57
C PHE A 118 13.53 18.15 -18.03
N ASP A 119 14.65 18.56 -18.64
CA ASP A 119 15.03 18.16 -19.99
C ASP A 119 15.33 16.66 -20.11
N ILE A 120 15.93 16.04 -19.08
CA ILE A 120 16.14 14.58 -19.02
C ILE A 120 14.79 13.87 -19.14
N ALA A 121 13.78 14.29 -18.38
CA ALA A 121 12.46 13.68 -18.43
C ALA A 121 11.80 13.85 -19.81
N LYS A 122 11.87 15.05 -20.40
CA LYS A 122 11.26 15.33 -21.70
C LYS A 122 11.95 14.62 -22.85
N THR A 123 13.29 14.59 -22.87
CA THR A 123 14.08 13.97 -23.95
C THR A 123 13.93 12.46 -23.97
N ASN A 124 13.69 11.83 -22.81
CA ASN A 124 13.47 10.39 -22.68
C ASN A 124 11.98 9.98 -22.68
N GLY A 125 11.08 10.85 -23.17
CA GLY A 125 9.70 10.45 -23.50
C GLY A 125 8.74 10.34 -22.31
N VAL A 126 9.05 10.93 -21.15
CA VAL A 126 8.12 10.99 -20.01
C VAL A 126 6.96 11.94 -20.35
N GLN A 127 5.84 11.37 -20.79
CA GLN A 127 4.69 12.12 -21.31
C GLN A 127 4.04 13.04 -20.25
N ASP A 128 4.11 12.64 -18.97
CA ASP A 128 3.52 13.35 -17.83
C ASP A 128 4.57 14.07 -16.94
N ALA A 129 5.69 14.54 -17.49
CA ALA A 129 6.68 15.29 -16.70
C ALA A 129 6.09 16.66 -16.24
N GLN A 130 5.67 16.73 -14.97
CA GLN A 130 5.03 17.90 -14.34
C GLN A 130 6.02 18.84 -13.61
N SER A 131 7.23 18.37 -13.30
CA SER A 131 8.25 19.16 -12.59
C SER A 131 9.67 18.63 -12.86
N TRP A 132 10.71 19.37 -12.47
CA TRP A 132 12.10 18.95 -12.68
C TRP A 132 12.44 17.61 -11.97
N GLN A 133 11.74 17.29 -10.88
CA GLN A 133 11.89 16.02 -10.15
C GLN A 133 11.51 14.80 -11.00
N ALA A 134 10.75 14.96 -12.10
CA ALA A 134 10.48 13.89 -13.05
C ALA A 134 11.78 13.34 -13.68
N GLY A 135 12.81 14.18 -13.84
CA GLY A 135 14.13 13.76 -14.31
C GLY A 135 14.86 12.88 -13.32
N LEU A 136 14.79 13.24 -12.03
CA LEU A 136 15.32 12.39 -10.95
C LEU A 136 14.61 11.04 -10.93
N HIS A 137 13.27 11.02 -11.00
CA HIS A 137 12.51 9.77 -11.06
C HIS A 137 12.92 8.90 -12.25
N TRP A 138 13.15 9.49 -13.43
CA TRP A 138 13.66 8.76 -14.58
C TRP A 138 14.99 8.08 -14.26
N LEU A 139 15.93 8.82 -13.64
CA LEU A 139 17.24 8.31 -13.22
C LEU A 139 17.13 7.24 -12.13
N HIS A 140 16.14 7.26 -11.24
CA HIS A 140 15.90 6.19 -10.27
C HIS A 140 15.44 4.88 -10.94
N SER A 141 14.71 4.98 -12.05
CA SER A 141 14.11 3.84 -12.77
C SER A 141 15.00 3.21 -13.85
N HIS A 142 16.16 3.81 -14.15
CA HIS A 142 17.09 3.31 -15.16
C HIS A 142 18.49 3.16 -14.54
N GLU A 143 19.18 2.09 -14.89
CA GLU A 143 20.52 1.78 -14.36
C GLU A 143 21.62 2.21 -15.35
N ASP A 144 22.87 2.29 -14.86
CA ASP A 144 24.09 2.46 -15.66
C ASP A 144 24.17 3.77 -16.51
N TRP A 145 23.57 4.86 -16.03
CA TRP A 145 23.72 6.20 -16.62
C TRP A 145 24.92 6.97 -16.04
N LEU A 146 25.36 8.01 -16.75
CA LEU A 146 26.39 8.97 -16.31
C LEU A 146 25.88 10.41 -16.38
N ILE A 147 26.08 11.19 -15.31
CA ILE A 147 25.82 12.62 -15.28
C ILE A 147 27.14 13.38 -15.10
N VAL A 148 27.39 14.37 -15.94
CA VAL A 148 28.45 15.37 -15.73
C VAL A 148 27.80 16.65 -15.21
N ILE A 149 28.05 16.98 -13.94
CA ILE A 149 27.65 18.24 -13.31
C ILE A 149 28.82 19.21 -13.46
N ASP A 150 28.71 20.15 -14.40
CA ASP A 150 29.78 21.08 -14.74
C ASP A 150 29.63 22.43 -14.04
N ASN A 151 30.75 23.06 -13.68
CA ASN A 151 30.80 24.42 -13.15
C ASN A 151 30.06 24.61 -11.81
N ALA A 152 30.10 23.61 -10.93
CA ALA A 152 29.47 23.63 -9.61
C ALA A 152 30.27 24.47 -8.60
N ASP A 153 30.50 25.74 -8.92
CA ASP A 153 31.43 26.61 -8.18
C ASP A 153 30.81 27.35 -7.00
N ASP A 154 29.49 27.61 -7.03
CA ASP A 154 28.82 28.44 -6.03
C ASP A 154 28.53 27.64 -4.74
N PRO A 155 29.18 27.97 -3.60
CA PRO A 155 28.94 27.29 -2.33
C PRO A 155 27.53 27.52 -1.78
N LYS A 156 26.78 28.51 -2.28
CA LYS A 156 25.38 28.76 -1.87
C LYS A 156 24.41 27.74 -2.44
N ILE A 157 24.79 27.00 -3.49
CA ILE A 157 23.94 25.98 -4.10
C ILE A 157 24.16 24.66 -3.35
N PRO A 158 23.14 24.13 -2.63
CA PRO A 158 23.28 22.88 -1.89
C PRO A 158 23.22 21.69 -2.85
N LEU A 159 24.34 21.37 -3.53
CA LEU A 159 24.39 20.36 -4.58
C LEU A 159 23.95 18.96 -4.11
N SER A 160 24.09 18.65 -2.82
CA SER A 160 23.60 17.40 -2.21
C SER A 160 22.10 17.15 -2.41
N ARG A 161 21.28 18.20 -2.55
CA ARG A 161 19.84 18.09 -2.83
C ARG A 161 19.53 17.68 -4.27
N TYR A 162 20.50 17.85 -5.15
CA TYR A 162 20.37 17.63 -6.59
C TYR A 162 21.02 16.34 -7.05
N LEU A 163 21.65 15.56 -6.15
CA LEU A 163 22.18 14.24 -6.47
C LEU A 163 21.08 13.17 -6.39
N PRO A 164 20.96 12.26 -7.37
CA PRO A 164 19.98 11.17 -7.33
C PRO A 164 20.20 10.24 -6.13
N SER A 165 19.13 9.92 -5.39
CA SER A 165 19.21 9.07 -4.18
C SER A 165 19.17 7.56 -4.46
N CYS A 166 19.69 7.10 -5.60
CA CYS A 166 19.75 5.68 -6.00
C CYS A 166 21.12 5.06 -5.69
N ASP A 167 21.25 3.75 -5.81
CA ASP A 167 22.46 2.97 -5.54
C ASP A 167 23.20 2.50 -6.80
N HIS A 168 22.78 2.93 -7.99
CA HIS A 168 23.21 2.40 -9.29
C HIS A 168 23.67 3.47 -10.33
N GLY A 169 23.84 4.73 -9.92
CA GLY A 169 24.20 5.85 -10.80
C GLY A 169 25.67 6.29 -10.76
N ASN A 170 26.12 6.96 -11.83
CA ASN A 170 27.49 7.50 -11.97
C ASN A 170 27.47 9.02 -12.16
N VAL A 171 28.29 9.77 -11.40
CA VAL A 171 28.33 11.24 -11.44
C VAL A 171 29.76 11.76 -11.45
N ILE A 172 30.09 12.63 -12.41
CA ILE A 172 31.32 13.44 -12.44
C ILE A 172 30.94 14.89 -12.11
N ILE A 173 31.62 15.49 -11.15
CA ILE A 173 31.43 16.90 -10.76
C ILE A 173 32.69 17.69 -11.14
N THR A 174 32.55 18.81 -11.86
CA THR A 174 33.65 19.77 -12.08
C THR A 174 33.42 21.04 -11.26
N SER A 175 34.43 21.48 -10.51
CA SER A 175 34.28 22.66 -9.64
C SER A 175 35.62 23.35 -9.31
N ARG A 176 35.57 24.61 -8.90
CA ARG A 176 36.65 25.32 -8.20
C ARG A 176 36.51 25.24 -6.68
N ASN A 177 35.37 24.79 -6.19
CA ASN A 177 35.05 24.69 -4.77
C ASN A 177 35.60 23.37 -4.18
N PRO A 178 36.62 23.41 -3.29
CA PRO A 178 37.15 22.21 -2.66
C PRO A 178 36.19 21.61 -1.62
N ASP A 179 35.20 22.36 -1.13
CA ASP A 179 34.27 21.90 -0.08
C ASP A 179 33.35 20.76 -0.59
N LEU A 180 33.24 20.57 -1.90
CA LEU A 180 32.48 19.46 -2.50
C LEU A 180 33.14 18.08 -2.29
N ARG A 181 34.34 18.03 -1.70
CA ARG A 181 35.00 16.76 -1.32
C ARG A 181 34.13 15.92 -0.38
N ASP A 182 33.29 16.56 0.45
CA ASP A 182 32.42 15.87 1.42
C ASP A 182 31.27 15.08 0.77
N ILE A 183 30.88 15.42 -0.46
CA ILE A 183 29.78 14.77 -1.18
C ILE A 183 30.26 13.80 -2.28
N ALA A 184 31.56 13.79 -2.58
CA ALA A 184 32.17 12.91 -3.58
C ALA A 184 32.80 11.68 -2.93
N ASN A 185 32.69 10.50 -3.56
CA ASN A 185 33.35 9.29 -3.06
C ASN A 185 34.86 9.32 -3.29
N GLN A 186 35.28 9.89 -4.42
CA GLN A 186 36.68 10.13 -4.76
C GLN A 186 36.81 11.51 -5.40
N ASN A 187 38.00 12.11 -5.27
CA ASN A 187 38.27 13.44 -5.80
C ASN A 187 39.71 13.55 -6.30
N MET A 188 39.94 14.49 -7.21
CA MET A 188 41.27 14.80 -7.74
C MET A 188 41.40 16.31 -7.97
N GLU A 189 42.49 16.88 -7.42
CA GLU A 189 42.84 18.28 -7.65
C GLU A 189 43.60 18.42 -8.97
N LEU A 190 43.21 19.39 -9.78
CA LEU A 190 43.82 19.69 -11.07
C LEU A 190 44.48 21.07 -11.03
N SER A 191 45.79 21.05 -11.28
CA SER A 191 46.65 22.23 -11.39
C SER A 191 47.18 22.37 -12.83
N ASP A 192 48.45 22.75 -12.96
CA ASP A 192 49.25 22.78 -14.17
C ASP A 192 49.35 21.42 -14.90
N MET A 193 49.74 21.47 -16.18
CA MET A 193 50.00 20.27 -16.98
C MET A 193 51.40 19.73 -16.73
N LEU A 194 51.60 18.42 -16.94
CA LEU A 194 52.95 17.88 -16.98
C LEU A 194 53.76 18.59 -18.09
N PRO A 195 55.07 18.84 -17.90
CA PRO A 195 55.86 19.63 -18.85
C PRO A 195 55.74 19.16 -20.31
N GLU A 196 55.82 17.85 -20.56
CA GLU A 196 55.71 17.29 -21.91
C GLU A 196 54.32 17.51 -22.53
N GLU A 197 53.26 17.34 -21.74
CA GLU A 197 51.87 17.55 -22.18
C GLU A 197 51.60 19.03 -22.48
N GLY A 198 52.10 19.93 -21.64
CA GLY A 198 51.97 21.39 -21.81
C GLY A 198 52.70 21.89 -23.05
N ILE A 199 53.91 21.39 -23.32
CA ILE A 199 54.67 21.70 -24.53
C ILE A 199 53.91 21.22 -25.77
N GLN A 200 53.41 19.99 -25.73
CA GLN A 200 52.63 19.43 -26.82
C GLN A 200 51.36 20.25 -27.09
N LEU A 201 50.65 20.69 -26.04
CA LEU A 201 49.47 21.53 -26.18
C LEU A 201 49.79 22.88 -26.83
N LEU A 202 50.87 23.55 -26.41
CA LEU A 202 51.33 24.80 -27.00
C LEU A 202 51.69 24.61 -28.47
N VAL A 203 52.49 23.59 -28.80
CA VAL A 203 52.93 23.29 -30.17
C VAL A 203 51.73 23.03 -31.08
N LYS A 204 50.73 22.27 -30.61
CA LYS A 204 49.50 21.96 -31.34
C LYS A 204 48.71 23.20 -31.74
N HIS A 205 48.78 24.27 -30.95
CA HIS A 205 48.12 25.54 -31.24
C HIS A 205 49.04 26.52 -31.98
N ALA A 206 50.35 26.51 -31.70
CA ALA A 206 51.34 27.45 -32.24
C ALA A 206 51.82 27.12 -33.67
N ILE A 207 51.94 25.83 -34.02
CA ILE A 207 52.59 25.36 -35.25
C ILE A 207 51.56 24.67 -36.16
N LYS A 208 51.47 25.10 -37.42
CA LYS A 208 50.51 24.56 -38.39
C LYS A 208 50.90 23.17 -38.95
N ASP A 209 52.19 22.93 -39.18
CA ASP A 209 52.71 21.65 -39.67
C ASP A 209 53.38 20.87 -38.53
N LEU A 210 52.64 19.94 -37.96
CA LEU A 210 53.08 19.13 -36.82
C LEU A 210 54.04 18.01 -37.22
N HIS A 211 54.20 17.71 -38.51
CA HIS A 211 55.03 16.60 -38.98
C HIS A 211 56.52 16.97 -39.15
N ASN A 212 56.87 18.26 -39.08
CA ASN A 212 58.22 18.78 -39.35
C ASN A 212 58.68 19.84 -38.33
N ILE A 213 58.51 19.55 -37.03
CA ILE A 213 58.94 20.46 -35.95
C ILE A 213 60.46 20.35 -35.78
N SER A 214 61.19 21.47 -35.91
CA SER A 214 62.64 21.47 -35.66
C SER A 214 62.97 21.38 -34.18
N GLU A 215 64.13 20.81 -33.84
CA GLU A 215 64.61 20.73 -32.45
C GLU A 215 64.69 22.11 -31.78
N GLN A 216 64.98 23.16 -32.56
CA GLN A 216 65.05 24.54 -32.09
C GLN A 216 63.66 25.12 -31.81
N GLN A 217 62.65 24.83 -32.65
CA GLN A 217 61.26 25.22 -32.40
C GLN A 217 60.71 24.54 -31.13
N HIS A 218 61.02 23.26 -30.94
CA HIS A 218 60.63 22.53 -29.73
C HIS A 218 61.28 23.11 -28.47
N LYS A 219 62.57 23.46 -28.51
CA LYS A 219 63.28 24.11 -27.39
C LYS A 219 62.69 25.47 -27.01
N VAL A 220 62.27 26.27 -27.99
CA VAL A 220 61.64 27.58 -27.73
C VAL A 220 60.22 27.40 -27.19
N ALA A 221 59.45 26.47 -27.75
CA ALA A 221 58.13 26.12 -27.22
C ALA A 221 58.22 25.61 -25.76
N ALA A 222 59.26 24.84 -25.41
CA ALA A 222 59.52 24.41 -24.04
C ALA A 222 59.70 25.60 -23.08
N LYS A 223 60.52 26.58 -23.45
CA LYS A 223 60.72 27.80 -22.65
C LYS A 223 59.45 28.64 -22.51
N ILE A 224 58.66 28.75 -23.58
CA ILE A 224 57.37 29.45 -23.53
C ILE A 224 56.39 28.73 -22.61
N ALA A 225 56.34 27.40 -22.68
CA ALA A 225 55.47 26.62 -21.82
C ALA A 225 55.86 26.72 -20.34
N GLU A 226 57.17 26.74 -20.05
CA GLU A 226 57.72 26.96 -18.72
C GLU A 226 57.37 28.35 -18.16
N GLU A 227 57.54 29.42 -18.95
CA GLU A 227 57.22 30.80 -18.55
C GLU A 227 55.72 31.02 -18.30
N LEU A 228 54.87 30.23 -18.97
CA LEU A 228 53.43 30.20 -18.76
C LEU A 228 52.99 29.18 -17.69
N TYR A 229 53.94 28.65 -16.92
CA TYR A 229 53.73 27.70 -15.81
C TYR A 229 52.89 26.48 -16.22
N TYR A 230 52.99 26.07 -17.48
CA TYR A 230 52.24 24.96 -18.07
C TYR A 230 50.72 25.04 -17.85
N PHE A 231 50.15 26.25 -17.67
CA PHE A 231 48.72 26.42 -17.49
C PHE A 231 47.98 26.22 -18.82
N PRO A 232 47.05 25.25 -18.93
CA PRO A 232 46.44 24.88 -20.21
C PRO A 232 45.82 26.07 -20.96
N LEU A 233 45.10 26.93 -20.26
CA LEU A 233 44.43 28.09 -20.86
C LEU A 233 45.44 29.11 -21.40
N ALA A 234 46.49 29.44 -20.64
CA ALA A 234 47.54 30.36 -21.10
C ALA A 234 48.27 29.81 -22.34
N LEU A 235 48.55 28.51 -22.37
CA LEU A 235 49.21 27.83 -23.49
C LEU A 235 48.37 27.85 -24.77
N VAL A 236 47.05 27.63 -24.68
CA VAL A 236 46.14 27.67 -25.83
C VAL A 236 46.11 29.07 -26.45
N HIS A 237 45.98 30.12 -25.63
CA HIS A 237 45.95 31.50 -26.13
C HIS A 237 47.30 31.98 -26.64
N ALA A 238 48.40 31.63 -25.95
CA ALA A 238 49.75 31.87 -26.43
C ALA A 238 49.99 31.19 -27.79
N GLY A 239 49.59 29.93 -27.92
CA GLY A 239 49.69 29.18 -29.16
C GLY A 239 48.89 29.81 -30.29
N ALA A 240 47.63 30.21 -30.03
CA ALA A 240 46.81 30.90 -31.03
C ALA A 240 47.44 32.23 -31.48
N TYR A 241 47.95 33.03 -30.55
CA TYR A 241 48.68 34.26 -30.85
C TYR A 241 49.93 34.00 -31.70
N ILE A 242 50.76 33.03 -31.29
CA ILE A 242 51.99 32.65 -32.02
C ILE A 242 51.65 32.18 -33.43
N ASN A 243 50.60 31.38 -33.59
CA ASN A 243 50.15 30.89 -34.89
C ASN A 243 49.70 32.04 -35.80
N ARG A 244 48.94 32.98 -35.25
CA ARG A 244 48.42 34.11 -36.03
C ARG A 244 49.52 35.09 -36.42
N GLN A 245 50.44 35.38 -35.50
CA GLN A 245 51.51 36.36 -35.66
C GLN A 245 52.82 35.75 -36.22
N GLN A 246 52.88 34.43 -36.33
CA GLN A 246 54.07 33.66 -36.77
C GLN A 246 55.34 34.05 -35.99
N CYS A 247 55.21 34.25 -34.67
CA CYS A 247 56.24 34.89 -33.84
C CYS A 247 56.78 33.98 -32.72
N LEU A 248 56.99 32.68 -32.99
CA LEU A 248 57.39 31.72 -31.97
C LEU A 248 58.70 32.14 -31.26
N PHE A 249 59.66 32.70 -31.99
CA PHE A 249 60.96 33.09 -31.44
C PHE A 249 60.92 34.41 -30.67
N GLU A 250 60.06 35.35 -31.08
CA GLU A 250 59.93 36.69 -30.49
C GLU A 250 58.83 36.77 -29.42
N TYR A 251 58.10 35.68 -29.17
CA TYR A 251 56.94 35.68 -28.29
C TYR A 251 57.28 36.08 -26.85
N LEU A 252 58.36 35.53 -26.29
CA LEU A 252 58.80 35.84 -24.91
C LEU A 252 59.18 37.31 -24.75
N ASP A 253 59.84 37.91 -25.75
CA ASP A 253 60.19 39.34 -25.73
C ASP A 253 58.94 40.23 -25.77
N ARG A 254 57.94 39.85 -26.60
CA ARG A 254 56.66 40.56 -26.67
C ARG A 254 55.87 40.45 -25.36
N LEU A 255 55.87 39.27 -24.74
CA LEU A 255 55.23 39.03 -23.44
C LEU A 255 55.91 39.84 -22.33
N GLY A 256 57.25 39.84 -22.27
CA GLY A 256 58.04 40.61 -21.31
C GLY A 256 57.78 42.12 -21.39
N ASN A 257 57.76 42.69 -22.60
CA ASN A 257 57.46 44.11 -22.82
C ASN A 257 56.04 44.49 -22.37
N GLN A 258 55.05 43.59 -22.53
CA GLN A 258 53.70 43.83 -22.03
C GLN A 258 53.59 43.71 -20.51
N ARG A 259 54.31 42.77 -19.90
CA ARG A 259 54.39 42.61 -18.44
C ARG A 259 54.87 43.90 -17.78
N GLU A 260 55.88 44.56 -18.33
CA GLU A 260 56.34 45.88 -17.87
C GLU A 260 55.27 46.97 -18.00
N GLN A 261 54.53 47.01 -19.12
CA GLN A 261 53.45 47.99 -19.34
C GLN A 261 52.23 47.78 -18.43
N LEU A 262 51.89 46.54 -18.10
CA LEU A 262 50.81 46.18 -17.18
C LEU A 262 51.18 46.46 -15.72
N LEU A 263 52.43 46.20 -15.31
CA LEU A 263 52.95 46.54 -13.98
C LEU A 263 52.96 48.06 -13.73
N CYS A 264 53.18 48.89 -14.76
CA CYS A 264 53.09 50.35 -14.67
C CYS A 264 51.65 50.88 -14.52
N LYS A 265 50.63 50.12 -14.95
CA LYS A 265 49.20 50.43 -14.78
C LYS A 265 48.67 49.62 -13.58
N GLY A 266 49.14 49.96 -12.38
CA GLY A 266 49.02 49.12 -11.17
C GLY A 266 47.64 48.48 -10.93
N PRO A 267 47.58 47.23 -10.45
CA PRO A 267 46.32 46.55 -10.15
C PRO A 267 45.74 46.98 -8.80
N GLN A 268 44.42 47.13 -8.72
CA GLN A 268 43.71 47.46 -7.47
C GLN A 268 43.53 46.26 -6.50
N GLN A 269 44.02 45.06 -6.79
CA GLN A 269 43.98 43.91 -5.87
C GLN A 269 45.14 42.91 -6.11
N PRO A 270 45.60 42.18 -5.06
CA PRO A 270 46.66 41.17 -5.19
C PRO A 270 46.07 39.90 -5.80
N LYS A 271 46.55 39.47 -6.96
CA LYS A 271 46.13 38.19 -7.57
C LYS A 271 47.35 37.37 -8.01
N ASP A 272 47.26 36.06 -7.84
CA ASP A 272 48.32 35.05 -7.96
C ASP A 272 49.01 34.98 -9.34
N LYS A 273 50.17 34.29 -9.40
CA LYS A 273 50.96 34.02 -10.63
C LYS A 273 50.12 33.53 -11.83
N TYR A 274 49.06 32.75 -11.55
CA TYR A 274 48.08 32.30 -12.55
C TYR A 274 47.39 33.46 -13.29
N TYR A 275 46.99 34.50 -12.55
CA TYR A 275 46.23 35.62 -13.10
C TYR A 275 47.07 36.47 -14.06
N TYR A 276 48.34 36.72 -13.72
CA TYR A 276 49.26 37.48 -14.56
C TYR A 276 49.55 36.76 -15.89
N SER A 277 49.91 35.47 -15.85
CA SER A 277 50.23 34.71 -17.07
C SER A 277 49.07 34.66 -18.07
N VAL A 278 47.82 34.51 -17.60
CA VAL A 278 46.66 34.44 -18.48
C VAL A 278 46.23 35.83 -19.01
N TYR A 279 46.16 36.85 -18.15
CA TYR A 279 45.74 38.21 -18.57
C TYR A 279 46.76 38.86 -19.52
N GLU A 280 48.05 38.60 -19.35
CA GLU A 280 49.13 39.10 -20.24
C GLU A 280 48.95 38.59 -21.67
N THR A 281 48.64 37.29 -21.84
CA THR A 281 48.44 36.66 -23.16
C THR A 281 47.17 37.15 -23.86
N TRP A 282 46.10 37.41 -23.11
CA TRP A 282 44.89 38.03 -23.67
C TRP A 282 45.11 39.47 -24.08
N ASN A 283 45.83 40.26 -23.28
CA ASN A 283 46.13 41.65 -23.62
C ASN A 283 47.00 41.76 -24.88
N LEU A 284 47.97 40.86 -25.07
CA LEU A 284 48.72 40.75 -26.33
C LEU A 284 47.79 40.55 -27.53
N SER A 285 46.85 39.62 -27.40
CA SER A 285 45.88 39.30 -28.45
C SER A 285 44.92 40.47 -28.71
N TRP A 286 44.43 41.13 -27.66
CA TRP A 286 43.57 42.32 -27.71
C TRP A 286 44.15 43.44 -28.57
N LEU A 287 45.43 43.75 -28.38
CA LEU A 287 46.11 44.85 -29.06
C LEU A 287 46.26 44.61 -30.56
N GLN A 288 46.14 43.36 -31.02
CA GLN A 288 46.22 43.01 -32.45
C GLN A 288 44.86 42.99 -33.14
N LEU A 289 43.75 43.05 -32.39
CA LEU A 289 42.41 43.04 -32.95
C LEU A 289 42.09 44.34 -33.67
N SER A 290 41.32 44.23 -34.76
CA SER A 290 40.82 45.39 -35.48
C SER A 290 39.98 46.32 -34.57
N PRO A 291 39.86 47.63 -34.89
CA PRO A 291 39.02 48.54 -34.11
C PRO A 291 37.55 48.09 -34.02
N ASP A 292 37.02 47.50 -35.09
CA ASP A 292 35.64 46.98 -35.09
C ASP A 292 35.55 45.68 -34.27
N SER A 293 36.54 44.78 -34.36
CA SER A 293 36.64 43.58 -33.49
C SER A 293 36.63 43.95 -32.01
N ARG A 294 37.42 44.95 -31.60
CA ARG A 294 37.45 45.42 -30.20
C ARG A 294 36.12 46.03 -29.76
N LEU A 295 35.47 46.82 -30.61
CA LEU A 295 34.16 47.41 -30.33
C LEU A 295 33.10 46.31 -30.11
N PHE A 296 33.05 45.30 -30.97
CA PHE A 296 32.07 44.22 -30.88
C PHE A 296 32.32 43.30 -29.68
N LEU A 297 33.57 42.97 -29.35
CA LEU A 297 33.89 42.25 -28.12
C LEU A 297 33.54 43.08 -26.88
N GLY A 298 33.73 44.41 -26.93
CA GLY A 298 33.32 45.34 -25.88
C GLY A 298 31.81 45.40 -25.67
N LEU A 299 31.01 45.36 -26.75
CA LEU A 299 29.56 45.22 -26.65
C LEU A 299 29.15 43.89 -26.04
N CYS A 300 29.77 42.80 -26.49
CA CYS A 300 29.46 41.45 -26.03
C CYS A 300 29.85 41.22 -24.56
N ALA A 301 30.83 41.96 -24.04
CA ALA A 301 31.20 41.92 -22.61
C ALA A 301 30.07 42.38 -21.67
N HIS A 302 29.06 43.08 -22.19
CA HIS A 302 27.85 43.46 -21.43
C HIS A 302 26.69 42.46 -21.57
N LEU A 303 26.88 41.39 -22.34
CA LEU A 303 25.93 40.29 -22.50
C LEU A 303 26.36 39.09 -21.63
N HIS A 304 25.52 38.06 -21.55
CA HIS A 304 25.95 36.76 -21.02
C HIS A 304 27.04 36.16 -21.93
N TYR A 305 28.02 35.44 -21.34
CA TYR A 305 29.18 34.91 -22.07
C TYR A 305 28.85 33.73 -22.99
N GLU A 306 27.72 33.06 -22.77
CA GLU A 306 27.26 31.93 -23.59
C GLU A 306 26.17 32.31 -24.58
N HIS A 307 26.19 31.66 -25.74
CA HIS A 307 25.13 31.66 -26.77
C HIS A 307 24.65 33.05 -27.22
N ILE A 308 25.56 34.02 -27.37
CA ILE A 308 25.24 35.36 -27.89
C ILE A 308 24.65 35.22 -29.30
N PRO A 309 23.37 35.58 -29.51
CA PRO A 309 22.68 35.23 -30.75
C PRO A 309 23.05 36.19 -31.87
N ARG A 310 23.51 35.66 -33.02
CA ARG A 310 23.77 36.47 -34.24
C ARG A 310 22.53 37.27 -34.65
N SER A 311 21.35 36.67 -34.51
CA SER A 311 20.06 37.27 -34.84
C SER A 311 19.73 38.53 -34.02
N LEU A 312 20.42 38.80 -32.91
CA LEU A 312 20.30 40.07 -32.18
C LEU A 312 20.74 41.24 -33.04
N PHE A 313 21.90 41.13 -33.69
CA PHE A 313 22.45 42.17 -34.55
C PHE A 313 21.69 42.26 -35.86
N GLU A 314 21.30 41.12 -36.45
CA GLU A 314 20.49 41.05 -37.67
C GLU A 314 19.16 41.81 -37.52
N ARG A 315 18.41 41.51 -36.46
CA ARG A 315 17.13 42.19 -36.16
C ARG A 315 17.35 43.66 -35.80
N GLY A 316 18.43 43.98 -35.10
CA GLY A 316 18.81 45.37 -34.81
C GLY A 316 19.02 46.18 -36.10
N VAL A 317 19.76 45.64 -37.07
CA VAL A 317 20.04 46.29 -38.37
C VAL A 317 18.75 46.45 -39.18
N LYS A 318 17.91 45.41 -39.25
CA LYS A 318 16.62 45.46 -39.96
C LYS A 318 15.72 46.61 -39.48
N ASN A 319 15.80 46.94 -38.19
CA ASN A 319 14.96 47.94 -37.55
C ASN A 319 15.62 49.33 -37.42
N LEU A 320 16.73 49.60 -38.13
CA LEU A 320 17.41 50.90 -38.11
C LEU A 320 16.52 52.09 -38.51
N SER A 321 15.50 51.84 -39.36
CA SER A 321 14.53 52.83 -39.84
C SER A 321 13.47 53.24 -38.80
N MET A 322 13.53 52.72 -37.57
CA MET A 322 12.61 53.06 -36.49
C MET A 322 12.55 54.59 -36.24
N VAL A 323 11.36 55.17 -36.47
CA VAL A 323 11.00 56.55 -36.08
C VAL A 323 10.97 56.65 -34.55
N GLU A 324 11.34 57.81 -34.00
CA GLU A 324 11.41 58.04 -32.55
C GLU A 324 10.13 57.61 -31.81
N SER A 325 10.32 57.07 -30.61
CA SER A 325 9.22 56.61 -29.76
C SER A 325 8.31 57.78 -29.36
N PRO A 326 6.97 57.59 -29.30
CA PRO A 326 6.04 58.59 -28.74
C PRO A 326 6.36 59.00 -27.29
N LEU A 327 7.18 58.21 -26.59
CA LEU A 327 7.66 58.47 -25.24
C LEU A 327 8.89 59.40 -25.19
N GLY A 328 9.44 59.81 -26.34
CA GLY A 328 10.59 60.71 -26.46
C GLY A 328 11.87 60.04 -27.02
N PRO A 329 12.94 60.83 -27.24
CA PRO A 329 14.20 60.33 -27.79
C PRO A 329 14.95 59.43 -26.79
N SER A 330 15.48 58.30 -27.27
CA SER A 330 16.29 57.36 -26.47
C SER A 330 17.76 57.44 -26.87
N ARG A 331 18.61 57.78 -25.90
CA ARG A 331 20.07 57.83 -26.11
C ARG A 331 20.63 56.45 -26.47
N ALA A 332 20.13 55.39 -25.83
CA ALA A 332 20.50 54.01 -26.11
C ALA A 332 20.23 53.65 -27.58
N VAL A 333 19.04 53.98 -28.10
CA VAL A 333 18.68 53.74 -29.51
C VAL A 333 19.57 54.55 -30.47
N THR A 334 19.90 55.80 -30.14
CA THR A 334 20.80 56.63 -30.97
C THR A 334 22.21 56.05 -31.05
N GLU A 335 22.79 55.63 -29.92
CA GLU A 335 24.11 55.00 -29.88
C GLU A 335 24.11 53.63 -30.60
N ALA A 336 23.04 52.84 -30.45
CA ALA A 336 22.86 51.58 -31.17
C ALA A 336 22.82 51.78 -32.69
N LYS A 337 22.09 52.79 -33.18
CA LYS A 337 22.02 53.11 -34.61
C LYS A 337 23.41 53.44 -35.18
N LEU A 338 24.21 54.24 -34.49
CA LEU A 338 25.57 54.61 -34.92
C LEU A 338 26.49 53.39 -35.05
N ILE A 339 26.38 52.43 -34.14
CA ILE A 339 27.23 51.22 -34.16
C ILE A 339 26.73 50.20 -35.19
N LEU A 340 25.42 49.93 -35.23
CA LEU A 340 24.83 48.98 -36.18
C LEU A 340 25.00 49.43 -37.64
N GLN A 341 25.03 50.74 -37.91
CA GLN A 341 25.36 51.27 -39.25
C GLN A 341 26.75 50.84 -39.75
N ARG A 342 27.71 50.56 -38.85
CA ARG A 342 29.04 50.08 -39.25
C ARG A 342 29.03 48.68 -39.84
N ILE A 343 28.02 47.87 -39.52
CA ILE A 343 27.83 46.49 -40.00
C ILE A 343 26.55 46.33 -40.83
N ALA A 344 26.00 47.44 -41.33
CA ALA A 344 24.85 47.45 -42.22
C ALA A 344 25.31 47.70 -43.65
N THR A 345 24.66 47.02 -44.59
CA THR A 345 24.76 47.29 -46.03
C THR A 345 24.01 48.58 -46.40
N SER A 346 24.22 49.09 -47.61
CA SER A 346 23.49 50.25 -48.15
C SER A 346 21.96 50.06 -48.19
N GLU A 347 21.49 48.80 -48.17
CA GLU A 347 20.07 48.43 -48.16
C GLU A 347 19.50 48.22 -46.74
N MET A 348 20.27 48.57 -45.69
CA MET A 348 19.89 48.36 -44.28
C MET A 348 19.67 46.90 -43.88
N ASN A 349 20.37 45.97 -44.55
CA ASN A 349 20.50 44.57 -44.14
C ASN A 349 21.85 44.33 -43.45
N LEU A 350 21.96 43.29 -42.62
CA LEU A 350 23.21 42.91 -41.97
C LEU A 350 24.27 42.57 -43.03
N ASP A 351 25.45 43.17 -42.92
CA ASP A 351 26.61 42.78 -43.72
C ASP A 351 27.24 41.52 -43.11
N ASP A 352 26.77 40.36 -43.58
CA ASP A 352 27.19 39.06 -43.06
C ASP A 352 28.70 38.84 -43.18
N MET A 353 29.30 39.25 -44.31
CA MET A 353 30.75 39.11 -44.53
C MET A 353 31.53 39.94 -43.50
N LYS A 354 31.11 41.18 -43.26
CA LYS A 354 31.79 42.05 -42.30
C LYS A 354 31.64 41.57 -40.86
N LEU A 355 30.47 41.06 -40.46
CA LEU A 355 30.29 40.48 -39.13
C LEU A 355 31.09 39.19 -38.96
N ASP A 356 31.14 38.35 -39.99
CA ASP A 356 31.95 37.13 -39.98
C ASP A 356 33.45 37.44 -39.87
N ASP A 357 33.95 38.44 -40.61
CA ASP A 357 35.35 38.92 -40.53
C ASP A 357 35.71 39.41 -39.12
N ILE A 358 34.83 40.20 -38.48
CA ILE A 358 35.00 40.70 -37.10
C ILE A 358 35.10 39.52 -36.12
N MET A 359 34.23 38.53 -36.26
CA MET A 359 34.16 37.39 -35.36
C MET A 359 35.27 36.36 -35.64
N ASP A 360 35.69 36.20 -36.88
CA ASP A 360 36.85 35.37 -37.28
C ASP A 360 38.17 35.99 -36.80
N ASP A 361 38.30 37.32 -36.85
CA ASP A 361 39.46 38.02 -36.30
C ASP A 361 39.60 37.72 -34.80
N ALA A 362 38.53 37.83 -34.02
CA ALA A 362 38.52 37.48 -32.60
C ALA A 362 38.73 35.97 -32.33
N ALA A 363 38.09 35.10 -33.11
CA ALA A 363 38.21 33.65 -32.98
C ALA A 363 39.63 33.15 -33.32
N SER A 364 40.35 33.85 -34.20
CA SER A 364 41.72 33.51 -34.59
C SER A 364 42.75 33.58 -33.43
N TYR A 365 42.41 34.31 -32.35
CA TYR A 365 43.18 34.38 -31.11
C TYR A 365 42.56 33.56 -29.97
N SER A 366 41.58 32.71 -30.27
CA SER A 366 40.80 31.91 -29.33
C SER A 366 40.05 32.74 -28.27
N LEU A 367 39.81 34.04 -28.50
CA LEU A 367 39.10 34.91 -27.55
C LEU A 367 37.58 34.65 -27.53
N ILE A 368 37.05 34.10 -28.62
CA ILE A 368 35.65 33.73 -28.79
C ILE A 368 35.57 32.41 -29.56
N ASN A 369 34.56 31.60 -29.25
CA ASN A 369 34.24 30.36 -29.95
C ASN A 369 32.97 30.55 -30.81
N LYS A 370 32.99 30.01 -32.03
CA LYS A 370 31.83 29.98 -32.93
C LYS A 370 31.01 28.71 -32.71
N GLU A 371 29.70 28.85 -32.55
CA GLU A 371 28.74 27.74 -32.46
C GLU A 371 27.65 27.87 -33.53
N SER A 372 26.85 26.82 -33.73
CA SER A 372 25.72 26.86 -34.68
C SER A 372 24.67 27.91 -34.28
N GLY A 373 24.80 29.12 -34.83
CA GLY A 373 23.84 30.23 -34.65
C GLY A 373 24.20 31.29 -33.61
N GLY A 374 25.44 31.31 -33.08
CA GLY A 374 25.87 32.31 -32.10
C GLY A 374 27.35 32.23 -31.72
N TYR A 375 27.72 33.01 -30.70
CA TYR A 375 29.10 33.14 -30.22
C TYR A 375 29.20 32.94 -28.70
N MET A 376 30.34 32.42 -28.23
CA MET A 376 30.58 32.13 -26.81
C MET A 376 31.98 32.57 -26.37
N PHE A 377 32.08 33.15 -25.18
CA PHE A 377 33.35 33.45 -24.52
C PHE A 377 33.68 32.39 -23.48
N HIS A 378 34.97 32.12 -23.31
CA HIS A 378 35.42 31.47 -22.08
C HIS A 378 35.15 32.40 -20.88
N PRO A 379 34.60 31.92 -19.75
CA PRO A 379 34.19 32.77 -18.63
C PRO A 379 35.28 33.71 -18.11
N LEU A 380 36.53 33.23 -18.06
CA LEU A 380 37.66 34.05 -17.64
C LEU A 380 38.07 35.12 -18.67
N VAL A 381 37.93 34.85 -19.98
CA VAL A 381 38.16 35.85 -21.04
C VAL A 381 37.09 36.94 -20.92
N HIS A 382 35.83 36.53 -20.72
CA HIS A 382 34.72 37.45 -20.52
C HIS A 382 34.90 38.34 -19.28
N GLN A 383 35.36 37.75 -18.16
CA GLN A 383 35.67 38.50 -16.95
C GLN A 383 36.83 39.48 -17.17
N TRP A 384 37.88 39.05 -17.86
CA TRP A 384 39.00 39.92 -18.22
C TRP A 384 38.57 41.12 -19.09
N LEU A 385 37.70 40.90 -20.08
CA LEU A 385 37.14 41.99 -20.89
C LEU A 385 36.40 43.00 -20.02
N LYS A 386 35.60 42.54 -19.05
CA LYS A 386 34.90 43.41 -18.08
C LYS A 386 35.85 44.18 -17.17
N ASP A 387 36.94 43.55 -16.73
CA ASP A 387 37.93 44.17 -15.84
C ASP A 387 38.81 45.21 -16.59
N THR A 388 39.00 45.04 -17.89
CA THR A 388 40.02 45.77 -18.69
C THR A 388 39.42 46.88 -19.56
N ILE A 389 38.21 46.72 -20.08
CA ILE A 389 37.56 47.69 -20.95
C ILE A 389 36.97 48.84 -20.11
N LYS A 390 37.42 50.07 -20.39
CA LYS A 390 36.95 51.29 -19.70
C LYS A 390 35.79 51.98 -20.41
N ASP A 391 35.60 51.72 -21.71
CA ASP A 391 34.54 52.32 -22.51
C ASP A 391 33.21 51.62 -22.23
N ASN A 392 32.23 52.36 -21.70
CA ASN A 392 30.92 51.83 -21.32
C ASN A 392 30.00 51.72 -22.56
N HIS A 393 30.10 50.62 -23.30
CA HIS A 393 29.24 50.34 -24.47
C HIS A 393 27.85 49.78 -24.11
N ARG A 394 27.50 49.80 -22.81
CA ARG A 394 26.25 49.26 -22.28
C ARG A 394 24.99 49.93 -22.85
N GLN A 395 24.99 51.25 -23.04
CA GLN A 395 23.83 51.97 -23.60
C GLN A 395 23.57 51.57 -25.06
N ALA A 396 24.64 51.34 -25.84
CA ALA A 396 24.49 50.88 -27.21
C ALA A 396 23.89 49.47 -27.27
N ILE A 397 24.29 48.53 -26.41
CA ILE A 397 23.72 47.17 -26.43
C ILE A 397 22.25 47.15 -25.97
N GLU A 398 21.87 48.01 -25.01
CA GLU A 398 20.47 48.22 -24.61
C GLU A 398 19.63 48.70 -25.80
N GLY A 399 20.13 49.66 -26.59
CA GLY A 399 19.46 50.13 -27.79
C GLY A 399 19.39 49.08 -28.90
N ILE A 400 20.41 48.23 -29.05
CA ILE A 400 20.39 47.10 -30.00
C ILE A 400 19.27 46.12 -29.61
N VAL A 401 19.11 45.83 -28.31
CA VAL A 401 18.01 44.99 -27.81
C VAL A 401 16.66 45.62 -28.11
N VAL A 402 16.48 46.93 -27.89
CA VAL A 402 15.24 47.66 -28.24
C VAL A 402 14.90 47.49 -29.72
N LEU A 403 15.86 47.72 -30.61
CA LEU A 403 15.66 47.60 -32.05
C LEU A 403 15.33 46.15 -32.44
N ALA A 404 15.97 45.16 -31.81
CA ALA A 404 15.77 43.76 -32.15
C ALA A 404 14.38 43.20 -31.79
N VAL A 405 13.62 43.84 -30.89
CA VAL A 405 12.33 43.32 -30.38
C VAL A 405 11.11 44.14 -30.78
N LYS A 406 11.27 45.11 -31.69
CA LYS A 406 10.18 46.00 -32.14
C LYS A 406 8.98 45.27 -32.75
N ASP A 407 9.21 44.27 -33.61
CA ASP A 407 8.17 43.54 -34.34
C ASP A 407 8.02 42.09 -33.83
N ILE A 408 8.17 41.91 -32.52
CA ILE A 408 8.24 40.58 -31.93
C ILE A 408 6.84 39.98 -31.73
N SER A 409 6.73 38.68 -32.00
CA SER A 409 5.51 37.91 -31.84
C SER A 409 5.79 36.55 -31.17
N GLN A 410 4.74 35.80 -30.81
CA GLN A 410 4.91 34.42 -30.31
C GLN A 410 5.72 33.51 -31.25
N LYS A 411 5.73 33.79 -32.56
CA LYS A 411 6.52 33.01 -33.53
C LYS A 411 8.03 33.12 -33.28
N ASP A 412 8.45 34.17 -32.58
CA ASP A 412 9.84 34.49 -32.25
C ASP A 412 10.27 33.97 -30.87
N TYR A 413 9.44 33.18 -30.20
CA TYR A 413 9.70 32.66 -28.86
C TYR A 413 11.09 32.02 -28.72
N LYS A 414 11.54 31.26 -29.73
CA LYS A 414 12.89 30.64 -29.72
C LYS A 414 14.02 31.67 -29.68
N PHE A 415 13.86 32.80 -30.36
CA PHE A 415 14.83 33.90 -30.32
C PHE A 415 14.82 34.58 -28.96
N LEU A 416 13.63 34.88 -28.42
CA LEU A 416 13.47 35.46 -27.09
C LEU A 416 14.06 34.60 -25.97
N GLN A 417 13.89 33.27 -26.07
CA GLN A 417 14.42 32.33 -25.09
C GLN A 417 15.95 32.39 -25.05
N ARG A 418 16.60 32.44 -26.22
CA ARG A 418 18.05 32.65 -26.34
C ARG A 418 18.49 34.02 -25.83
N LEU A 419 17.65 35.05 -25.99
CA LEU A 419 17.95 36.41 -25.55
C LEU A 419 17.81 36.61 -24.03
N SER A 420 17.02 35.76 -23.35
CA SER A 420 16.69 35.89 -21.91
C SER A 420 17.91 36.05 -20.98
N PRO A 421 18.99 35.25 -21.07
CA PRO A 421 20.13 35.37 -20.15
C PRO A 421 20.83 36.72 -20.30
N HIS A 422 20.87 37.25 -21.53
CA HIS A 422 21.51 38.53 -21.83
C HIS A 422 20.67 39.72 -21.33
N VAL A 423 19.35 39.68 -21.51
CA VAL A 423 18.44 40.76 -21.05
C VAL A 423 18.42 40.87 -19.53
N ARG A 424 18.56 39.75 -18.80
CA ARG A 424 18.62 39.75 -17.35
C ARG A 424 19.81 40.56 -16.80
N ILE A 425 20.95 40.55 -17.50
CA ILE A 425 22.13 41.35 -17.13
C ILE A 425 21.91 42.85 -17.38
N LEU A 426 21.10 43.18 -18.39
CA LEU A 426 20.79 44.56 -18.77
C LEU A 426 19.65 45.18 -17.93
N GLN A 427 18.89 44.35 -17.21
CA GLN A 427 17.70 44.76 -16.46
C GLN A 427 17.99 45.82 -15.38
N ASP A 428 19.16 45.75 -14.72
CA ASP A 428 19.52 46.67 -13.63
C ASP A 428 19.76 48.12 -14.10
N SER A 429 20.16 48.31 -15.36
CA SER A 429 20.44 49.63 -15.98
C SER A 429 19.30 50.15 -16.85
N ALA A 430 18.44 49.26 -17.35
CA ALA A 430 17.24 49.58 -18.12
C ALA A 430 16.26 50.53 -17.40
N ASN A 431 16.42 50.74 -16.09
CA ASN A 431 15.63 51.68 -15.30
C ASN A 431 15.82 53.16 -15.68
N SER A 432 16.89 53.49 -16.43
CA SER A 432 17.24 54.87 -16.77
C SER A 432 16.68 55.38 -18.11
N ASP A 433 16.20 54.48 -18.99
CA ASP A 433 15.62 54.82 -20.29
C ASP A 433 14.26 54.12 -20.47
N TYR A 434 13.20 54.92 -20.61
CA TYR A 434 11.82 54.43 -20.68
C TYR A 434 11.57 53.51 -21.89
N VAL A 435 12.27 53.74 -23.01
CA VAL A 435 12.11 52.93 -24.23
C VAL A 435 12.77 51.56 -24.06
N VAL A 436 13.94 51.52 -23.41
CA VAL A 436 14.62 50.27 -23.05
C VAL A 436 13.76 49.46 -22.08
N ARG A 437 13.22 50.11 -21.06
CA ARG A 437 12.37 49.47 -20.05
C ARG A 437 11.08 48.88 -20.64
N LEU A 438 10.45 49.59 -21.58
CA LEU A 438 9.27 49.10 -22.30
C LEU A 438 9.59 47.82 -23.09
N ALA A 439 10.71 47.83 -23.83
CA ALA A 439 11.15 46.70 -24.63
C ALA A 439 11.51 45.48 -23.77
N VAL A 440 12.23 45.67 -22.66
CA VAL A 440 12.56 44.60 -21.70
C VAL A 440 11.29 44.00 -21.08
N GLY A 441 10.30 44.83 -20.71
CA GLY A 441 9.01 44.33 -20.23
C GLY A 441 8.25 43.49 -21.28
N CYS A 442 8.31 43.88 -22.56
CA CYS A 442 7.73 43.09 -23.66
C CYS A 442 8.42 41.73 -23.82
N ILE A 443 9.75 41.69 -23.74
CA ILE A 443 10.52 40.45 -23.79
C ILE A 443 10.07 39.50 -22.67
N TRP A 444 9.95 40.01 -21.45
CA TRP A 444 9.51 39.20 -20.32
C TRP A 444 8.07 38.69 -20.47
N PHE A 445 7.17 39.52 -20.99
CA PHE A 445 5.79 39.12 -21.24
C PHE A 445 5.69 37.98 -22.27
N GLU A 446 6.37 38.11 -23.41
CA GLU A 446 6.37 37.07 -24.46
C GLU A 446 7.07 35.78 -24.01
N LEU A 447 7.92 35.86 -22.99
CA LEU A 447 8.54 34.70 -22.32
C LEU A 447 7.70 34.12 -21.18
N TYR A 448 6.45 34.59 -20.99
CA TYR A 448 5.56 34.19 -19.89
C TYR A 448 6.13 34.50 -18.49
N LYS A 449 7.10 35.42 -18.39
CA LYS A 449 7.68 35.92 -17.13
C LYS A 449 6.93 37.17 -16.69
N PHE A 450 5.67 36.96 -16.32
CA PHE A 450 4.71 38.03 -16.11
C PHE A 450 5.07 38.96 -14.94
N GLN A 451 5.68 38.45 -13.87
CA GLN A 451 6.08 39.26 -12.73
C GLN A 451 7.23 40.22 -13.09
N GLU A 452 8.20 39.76 -13.86
CA GLU A 452 9.30 40.58 -14.37
C GLU A 452 8.79 41.63 -15.37
N ALA A 453 7.82 41.28 -16.21
CA ALA A 453 7.15 42.22 -17.11
C ALA A 453 6.42 43.33 -16.33
N ILE A 454 5.65 42.96 -15.29
CA ILE A 454 4.97 43.90 -14.40
C ILE A 454 5.97 44.85 -13.75
N ASN A 455 7.09 44.35 -13.21
CA ASN A 455 8.10 45.18 -12.54
C ASN A 455 8.70 46.25 -13.48
N MET A 456 8.76 45.98 -14.79
CA MET A 456 9.24 46.93 -15.79
C MET A 456 8.17 47.96 -16.17
N TRP A 457 6.92 47.51 -16.37
CA TRP A 457 5.82 48.32 -16.88
C TRP A 457 5.07 49.14 -15.81
N GLU A 458 4.91 48.64 -14.58
CA GLU A 458 4.14 49.30 -13.52
C GLU A 458 4.63 50.74 -13.28
N PRO A 459 5.94 51.03 -13.17
CA PRO A 459 6.41 52.42 -12.98
C PRO A 459 6.45 53.26 -14.26
N LEU A 460 6.23 52.66 -15.43
CA LEU A 460 6.09 53.40 -16.70
C LEU A 460 4.66 53.89 -16.91
N LEU A 461 3.67 53.22 -16.31
CA LEU A 461 2.27 53.48 -16.60
C LEU A 461 1.86 54.91 -16.22
N ASP A 462 2.27 55.38 -15.04
CA ASP A 462 1.99 56.75 -14.59
C ASP A 462 2.56 57.79 -15.58
N ILE A 463 3.76 57.51 -16.11
CA ILE A 463 4.44 58.38 -17.09
C ILE A 463 3.71 58.35 -18.45
N MET A 464 3.19 57.18 -18.86
CA MET A 464 2.41 57.05 -20.10
C MET A 464 1.07 57.78 -19.98
N ILE A 465 0.40 57.68 -18.83
CA ILE A 465 -0.82 58.42 -18.52
C ILE A 465 -0.56 59.93 -18.54
N ASP A 466 0.53 60.39 -17.92
CA ASP A 466 0.89 61.81 -17.86
C ASP A 466 1.27 62.39 -19.24
N ARG A 467 1.99 61.64 -20.08
CA ARG A 467 2.50 62.13 -21.38
C ARG A 467 1.54 61.95 -22.55
N LEU A 468 0.86 60.81 -22.61
CA LEU A 468 0.00 60.42 -23.74
C LEU A 468 -1.49 60.54 -23.41
N GLY A 469 -1.84 60.49 -22.12
CA GLY A 469 -3.22 60.45 -21.63
C GLY A 469 -3.71 59.02 -21.34
N PRO A 470 -4.68 58.87 -20.43
CA PRO A 470 -5.23 57.56 -20.03
C PRO A 470 -6.04 56.87 -21.14
N GLU A 471 -6.60 57.62 -22.08
CA GLU A 471 -7.41 57.08 -23.19
C GLU A 471 -6.59 56.85 -24.47
N HIS A 472 -5.29 57.12 -24.45
CA HIS A 472 -4.44 56.96 -25.62
C HIS A 472 -4.24 55.48 -25.96
N ARG A 473 -4.29 55.14 -27.26
CA ARG A 473 -4.24 53.75 -27.75
C ARG A 473 -3.05 52.95 -27.22
N LEU A 474 -1.87 53.57 -27.11
CA LEU A 474 -0.68 52.91 -26.53
C LEU A 474 -0.83 52.68 -25.02
N THR A 475 -1.42 53.62 -24.28
CA THR A 475 -1.69 53.48 -22.84
C THR A 475 -2.64 52.31 -22.59
N LEU A 476 -3.78 52.29 -23.30
CA LEU A 476 -4.77 51.21 -23.20
C LEU A 476 -4.21 49.84 -23.62
N TYR A 477 -3.39 49.79 -24.68
CA TYR A 477 -2.76 48.55 -25.14
C TYR A 477 -1.82 47.95 -24.07
N HIS A 478 -0.99 48.79 -23.43
CA HIS A 478 -0.07 48.33 -22.39
C HIS A 478 -0.79 48.06 -21.06
N GLU A 479 -1.82 48.84 -20.70
CA GLU A 479 -2.70 48.53 -19.55
C GLU A 479 -3.39 47.18 -19.71
N GLY A 480 -3.90 46.86 -20.91
CA GLY A 480 -4.52 45.56 -21.19
C GLY A 480 -3.55 44.38 -21.06
N ARG A 481 -2.33 44.52 -21.57
CA ARG A 481 -1.27 43.50 -21.38
C ARG A 481 -0.85 43.38 -19.92
N MET A 482 -0.79 44.48 -19.18
CA MET A 482 -0.49 44.46 -17.76
C MET A 482 -1.60 43.79 -16.95
N ALA A 483 -2.87 44.03 -17.29
CA ALA A 483 -4.01 43.36 -16.67
C ALA A 483 -3.99 41.84 -16.92
N TRP A 484 -3.64 41.42 -18.15
CA TRP A 484 -3.38 40.01 -18.46
C TRP A 484 -2.24 39.43 -17.61
N ALA A 485 -1.10 40.13 -17.56
CA ALA A 485 0.04 39.71 -16.76
C ALA A 485 -0.31 39.58 -15.27
N TYR A 486 -1.15 40.47 -14.73
CA TYR A 486 -1.64 40.35 -13.36
C TYR A 486 -2.50 39.11 -13.15
N GLY A 487 -3.34 38.75 -14.12
CA GLY A 487 -4.17 37.55 -14.08
C GLY A 487 -3.32 36.29 -14.02
N GLU A 488 -2.35 36.16 -14.93
CA GLU A 488 -1.44 35.02 -15.01
C GLU A 488 -0.46 34.94 -13.83
N SER A 489 -0.11 36.08 -13.23
CA SER A 489 0.75 36.14 -12.02
C SER A 489 -0.01 35.83 -10.71
N GLY A 490 -1.27 35.38 -10.79
CA GLY A 490 -2.09 35.06 -9.62
C GLY A 490 -2.64 36.29 -8.88
N ARG A 491 -2.45 37.52 -9.40
CA ARG A 491 -3.02 38.75 -8.85
C ARG A 491 -4.37 39.07 -9.50
N ALA A 492 -5.25 38.08 -9.52
CA ALA A 492 -6.47 38.13 -10.31
C ALA A 492 -7.45 39.25 -9.87
N ASN A 493 -7.40 39.73 -8.61
CA ASN A 493 -8.18 40.90 -8.18
C ASN A 493 -7.71 42.21 -8.84
N LYS A 494 -6.39 42.42 -8.94
CA LYS A 494 -5.83 43.59 -9.67
C LYS A 494 -6.12 43.50 -11.17
N ALA A 495 -6.06 42.30 -11.73
CA ALA A 495 -6.43 42.05 -13.12
C ALA A 495 -7.91 42.39 -13.37
N LEU A 496 -8.79 41.98 -12.45
CA LEU A 496 -10.22 42.24 -12.49
C LEU A 496 -10.52 43.75 -12.47
N GLU A 497 -9.96 44.49 -11.51
CA GLU A 497 -10.15 45.95 -11.40
C GLU A 497 -9.72 46.68 -12.68
N LEU A 498 -8.55 46.31 -13.23
CA LEU A 498 -8.03 46.91 -14.46
C LEU A 498 -8.84 46.52 -15.69
N GLN A 499 -9.28 45.26 -15.80
CA GLN A 499 -10.11 44.80 -16.93
C GLN A 499 -11.50 45.42 -16.89
N GLN A 500 -12.12 45.58 -15.73
CA GLN A 500 -13.39 46.29 -15.59
C GLN A 500 -13.27 47.74 -16.06
N LYS A 501 -12.24 48.44 -15.58
CA LYS A 501 -11.96 49.82 -15.99
C LYS A 501 -11.70 49.94 -17.51
N LEU A 502 -10.94 49.00 -18.08
CA LEU A 502 -10.64 48.99 -19.52
C LEU A 502 -11.88 48.71 -20.37
N VAL A 503 -12.73 47.77 -19.94
CA VAL A 503 -14.00 47.46 -20.61
C VAL A 503 -14.91 48.68 -20.58
N GLU A 504 -15.11 49.30 -19.41
CA GLU A 504 -15.91 50.53 -19.27
C GLU A 504 -15.41 51.68 -20.17
N ILE A 505 -14.09 51.88 -20.23
CA ILE A 505 -13.49 52.91 -21.11
C ILE A 505 -13.70 52.53 -22.58
N SER A 506 -13.50 51.26 -22.95
CA SER A 506 -13.68 50.80 -24.33
C SER A 506 -15.14 50.85 -24.80
N GLU A 507 -16.11 50.53 -23.93
CA GLU A 507 -17.54 50.67 -24.18
C GLU A 507 -17.92 52.13 -24.39
N ARG A 508 -17.36 53.05 -23.57
CA ARG A 508 -17.60 54.49 -23.71
C ARG A 508 -17.02 55.09 -24.98
N VAL A 509 -15.79 54.69 -25.35
CA VAL A 509 -15.03 55.32 -26.44
C VAL A 509 -15.33 54.68 -27.79
N MET A 510 -15.51 53.36 -27.85
CA MET A 510 -15.64 52.59 -29.10
C MET A 510 -17.00 51.88 -29.24
N GLY A 511 -17.80 51.79 -28.17
CA GLY A 511 -19.10 51.11 -28.14
C GLY A 511 -19.02 49.63 -27.75
N GLU A 512 -20.13 49.10 -27.22
CA GLU A 512 -20.25 47.70 -26.74
C GLU A 512 -20.04 46.64 -27.84
N GLU A 513 -20.35 46.98 -29.09
CA GLU A 513 -20.26 46.04 -30.23
C GLU A 513 -18.89 46.04 -30.92
N TYR A 514 -17.96 46.89 -30.48
CA TYR A 514 -16.66 47.01 -31.12
C TYR A 514 -15.75 45.81 -30.79
N PRO A 515 -14.99 45.25 -31.76
CA PRO A 515 -14.22 44.02 -31.55
C PRO A 515 -13.23 44.06 -30.38
N ASP A 516 -12.60 45.22 -30.12
CA ASP A 516 -11.67 45.37 -28.99
C ASP A 516 -12.41 45.40 -27.64
N THR A 517 -13.63 45.96 -27.60
CA THR A 517 -14.51 45.96 -26.42
C THR A 517 -14.98 44.55 -26.10
N LEU A 518 -15.42 43.80 -27.11
CA LEU A 518 -15.76 42.38 -26.95
C LEU A 518 -14.56 41.59 -26.42
N THR A 519 -13.37 41.79 -26.99
CA THR A 519 -12.13 41.14 -26.54
C THR A 519 -11.80 41.48 -25.08
N GLY A 520 -12.00 42.73 -24.67
CA GLY A 520 -11.88 43.15 -23.26
C GLY A 520 -12.84 42.41 -22.34
N SER A 521 -14.13 42.33 -22.72
CA SER A 521 -15.17 41.66 -21.95
C SER A 521 -14.96 40.13 -21.88
N HIS A 522 -14.41 39.53 -22.93
CA HIS A 522 -13.98 38.13 -22.93
C HIS A 522 -12.85 37.86 -21.94
N ASN A 523 -11.84 38.73 -21.91
CA ASN A 523 -10.73 38.60 -20.96
C ASN A 523 -11.22 38.78 -19.52
N LEU A 524 -12.17 39.68 -19.29
CA LEU A 524 -12.84 39.86 -18.00
C LEU A 524 -13.58 38.58 -17.55
N ALA A 525 -14.32 37.94 -18.45
CA ALA A 525 -15.03 36.69 -18.17
C ALA A 525 -14.07 35.54 -17.80
N VAL A 526 -12.94 35.45 -18.50
CA VAL A 526 -11.87 34.48 -18.18
C VAL A 526 -11.28 34.73 -16.79
N THR A 527 -11.02 35.99 -16.42
CA THR A 527 -10.51 36.35 -15.09
C THR A 527 -11.50 36.04 -13.97
N LEU A 528 -12.79 36.31 -14.18
CA LEU A 528 -13.85 35.95 -13.23
C LEU A 528 -13.91 34.45 -12.98
N ARG A 529 -13.72 33.64 -14.02
CA ARG A 529 -13.65 32.17 -13.89
C ARG A 529 -12.43 31.71 -13.10
N VAL A 530 -11.25 32.29 -13.37
CA VAL A 530 -10.01 32.01 -12.62
C VAL A 530 -10.12 32.38 -11.14
N LEU A 531 -10.91 33.41 -10.81
CA LEU A 531 -11.20 33.82 -9.42
C LEU A 531 -12.22 32.91 -8.70
N GLY A 532 -12.72 31.86 -9.34
CA GLY A 532 -13.79 31.01 -8.79
C GLY A 532 -15.17 31.70 -8.77
N ARG A 533 -15.31 32.89 -9.36
CA ARG A 533 -16.58 33.60 -9.57
C ARG A 533 -17.26 33.07 -10.84
N THR A 534 -17.30 31.74 -10.99
CA THR A 534 -17.68 31.05 -12.23
C THR A 534 -19.14 31.33 -12.62
N ASN A 535 -20.03 31.62 -11.66
CA ASN A 535 -21.40 32.05 -11.94
C ASN A 535 -21.46 33.43 -12.62
N GLU A 536 -20.62 34.38 -12.22
CA GLU A 536 -20.58 35.71 -12.85
C GLU A 536 -19.94 35.65 -14.23
N ALA A 537 -18.89 34.84 -14.37
CA ALA A 537 -18.29 34.52 -15.67
C ALA A 537 -19.31 33.87 -16.60
N LEU A 538 -20.15 32.96 -16.10
CA LEU A 538 -21.19 32.30 -16.88
C LEU A 538 -22.20 33.31 -17.46
N VAL A 539 -22.69 34.24 -16.63
CA VAL A 539 -23.63 35.28 -17.05
C VAL A 539 -22.99 36.20 -18.10
N LEU A 540 -21.73 36.57 -17.90
CA LEU A 540 -21.00 37.44 -18.84
C LEU A 540 -20.74 36.73 -20.18
N GLU A 541 -20.30 35.46 -20.16
CA GLU A 541 -20.09 34.65 -21.38
C GLU A 541 -21.41 34.41 -22.13
N GLN A 542 -22.54 34.26 -21.43
CA GLN A 542 -23.86 34.15 -22.07
C GLN A 542 -24.24 35.43 -22.81
N SER A 543 -24.08 36.60 -22.15
CA SER A 543 -24.32 37.91 -22.77
C SER A 543 -23.40 38.15 -23.97
N LEU A 544 -22.09 37.87 -23.83
CA LEU A 544 -21.10 37.94 -24.91
C LEU A 544 -21.45 37.02 -26.08
N LEU A 545 -21.96 35.82 -25.81
CA LEU A 545 -22.33 34.88 -26.85
C LEU A 545 -23.55 35.39 -27.65
N GLU A 546 -24.54 35.99 -27.00
CA GLU A 546 -25.68 36.61 -27.69
C GLU A 546 -25.24 37.79 -28.56
N THR A 547 -24.41 38.69 -28.02
CA THR A 547 -23.91 39.85 -28.74
C THR A 547 -23.01 39.45 -29.90
N SER A 548 -22.07 38.51 -29.71
CA SER A 548 -21.20 38.03 -30.79
C SER A 548 -21.95 37.29 -31.90
N LYS A 549 -22.99 36.50 -31.56
CA LYS A 549 -23.88 35.89 -32.57
C LYS A 549 -24.62 36.94 -33.40
N ARG A 550 -25.05 38.05 -32.78
CA ARG A 550 -25.74 39.16 -33.47
C ARG A 550 -24.81 39.95 -34.38
N VAL A 551 -23.62 40.31 -33.90
CA VAL A 551 -22.70 41.25 -34.56
C VAL A 551 -21.77 40.55 -35.56
N LEU A 552 -21.19 39.41 -35.17
CA LEU A 552 -20.16 38.71 -35.93
C LEU A 552 -20.69 37.45 -36.64
N GLY A 553 -21.85 36.95 -36.22
CA GLY A 553 -22.47 35.73 -36.73
C GLY A 553 -22.04 34.47 -35.96
N VAL A 554 -22.84 33.42 -36.11
CA VAL A 554 -22.67 32.13 -35.40
C VAL A 554 -21.39 31.37 -35.78
N ASP A 555 -20.88 31.59 -37.00
CA ASP A 555 -19.73 30.86 -37.55
C ASP A 555 -18.40 31.61 -37.35
N HIS A 556 -18.42 32.81 -36.76
CA HIS A 556 -17.21 33.61 -36.59
C HIS A 556 -16.27 32.99 -35.54
N PRO A 557 -14.93 32.95 -35.76
CA PRO A 557 -13.98 32.34 -34.84
C PRO A 557 -14.07 32.85 -33.40
N TYR A 558 -14.37 34.13 -33.24
CA TYR A 558 -14.60 34.74 -31.93
C TYR A 558 -15.84 34.15 -31.23
N THR A 559 -16.99 34.05 -31.92
CA THR A 559 -18.23 33.45 -31.40
C THR A 559 -18.04 31.99 -31.00
N LEU A 560 -17.25 31.23 -31.77
CA LEU A 560 -16.90 29.85 -31.47
C LEU A 560 -16.02 29.73 -30.20
N ASN A 561 -15.08 30.67 -29.99
CA ASN A 561 -14.26 30.71 -28.78
C ASN A 561 -15.06 31.10 -27.54
N THR A 562 -15.99 32.05 -27.64
CA THR A 562 -16.94 32.39 -26.56
C THR A 562 -17.80 31.17 -26.19
N THR A 563 -18.27 30.41 -27.19
CA THR A 563 -19.02 29.16 -26.97
C THR A 563 -18.19 28.10 -26.24
N GLN A 564 -16.90 27.96 -26.57
CA GLN A 564 -15.99 27.02 -25.88
C GLN A 564 -15.79 27.40 -24.41
N ASN A 565 -15.67 28.69 -24.11
CA ASN A 565 -15.51 29.16 -22.74
C ASN A 565 -16.77 29.00 -21.91
N LEU A 566 -17.95 29.17 -22.52
CA LEU A 566 -19.23 28.86 -21.90
C LEU A 566 -19.31 27.38 -21.48
N ALA A 567 -18.95 26.47 -22.39
CA ALA A 567 -18.90 25.03 -22.08
C ALA A 567 -17.95 24.71 -20.92
N ARG A 568 -16.78 25.37 -20.89
CA ARG A 568 -15.81 25.22 -19.80
C ARG A 568 -16.34 25.75 -18.46
N ALA A 569 -17.00 26.92 -18.44
CA ALA A 569 -17.62 27.47 -17.23
C ALA A 569 -18.72 26.55 -16.69
N LEU A 570 -19.52 25.93 -17.57
CA LEU A 570 -20.50 24.92 -17.19
C LEU A 570 -19.84 23.66 -16.60
N GLY A 571 -18.72 23.21 -17.19
CA GLY A 571 -17.95 22.07 -16.69
C GLY A 571 -17.37 22.29 -15.29
N GLU A 572 -16.77 23.47 -15.05
CA GLU A 572 -16.21 23.86 -13.75
C GLU A 572 -17.27 24.02 -12.65
N LEU A 573 -18.51 24.37 -13.01
CA LEU A 573 -19.67 24.39 -12.09
C LEU A 573 -20.26 22.99 -11.81
N GLY A 574 -19.65 21.91 -12.34
CA GLY A 574 -20.16 20.55 -12.21
C GLY A 574 -21.40 20.27 -13.06
N ARG A 575 -21.83 21.19 -13.92
CA ARG A 575 -22.95 21.04 -14.88
C ARG A 575 -22.47 20.31 -16.14
N THR A 576 -21.83 19.16 -15.94
CA THR A 576 -21.12 18.37 -16.97
C THR A 576 -22.03 17.93 -18.13
N ASN A 577 -23.32 17.68 -17.88
CA ASN A 577 -24.26 17.35 -18.96
C ASN A 577 -24.53 18.55 -19.89
N GLU A 578 -24.67 19.75 -19.33
CA GLU A 578 -24.92 20.97 -20.12
C GLU A 578 -23.65 21.40 -20.86
N ALA A 579 -22.48 21.25 -20.22
CA ALA A 579 -21.19 21.43 -20.88
C ALA A 579 -21.05 20.49 -22.10
N LEU A 580 -21.45 19.22 -21.96
CA LEU A 580 -21.40 18.23 -23.03
C LEU A 580 -22.28 18.61 -24.23
N GLU A 581 -23.51 19.08 -23.99
CA GLU A 581 -24.41 19.54 -25.05
C GLU A 581 -23.82 20.72 -25.82
N VAL A 582 -23.20 21.68 -25.11
CA VAL A 582 -22.54 22.83 -25.74
C VAL A 582 -21.29 22.39 -26.52
N GLU A 583 -20.46 21.49 -25.98
CA GLU A 583 -19.26 20.98 -26.68
C GLU A 583 -19.62 20.17 -27.94
N GLN A 584 -20.70 19.39 -27.92
CA GLN A 584 -21.19 18.65 -29.10
C GLN A 584 -21.68 19.60 -30.20
N SER A 585 -22.50 20.58 -29.84
CA SER A 585 -23.00 21.59 -30.78
C SER A 585 -21.88 22.42 -31.39
N LEU A 586 -20.90 22.80 -30.56
CA LEU A 586 -19.71 23.54 -30.98
C LEU A 586 -18.83 22.72 -31.94
N LEU A 587 -18.61 21.43 -31.65
CA LEU A 587 -17.80 20.56 -32.50
C LEU A 587 -18.43 20.40 -33.90
N GLU A 588 -19.75 20.17 -33.97
CA GLU A 588 -20.46 20.06 -35.26
C GLU A 588 -20.39 21.36 -36.07
N THR A 589 -20.55 22.50 -35.41
CA THR A 589 -20.37 23.82 -36.05
C THR A 589 -18.92 24.00 -36.55
N SER A 590 -17.94 23.54 -35.77
CA SER A 590 -16.51 23.65 -36.11
C SER A 590 -16.12 22.78 -37.31
N LYS A 591 -16.61 21.53 -37.37
CA LYS A 591 -16.40 20.64 -38.52
C LYS A 591 -16.97 21.24 -39.80
N ARG A 592 -18.14 21.87 -39.73
CA ARG A 592 -18.78 22.53 -40.86
C ARG A 592 -18.01 23.75 -41.36
N VAL A 593 -17.49 24.57 -40.44
CA VAL A 593 -16.89 25.88 -40.77
C VAL A 593 -15.39 25.80 -41.04
N LEU A 594 -14.65 25.05 -40.21
CA LEU A 594 -13.18 24.99 -40.24
C LEU A 594 -12.64 23.72 -40.88
N GLY A 595 -13.47 22.67 -41.01
CA GLY A 595 -13.06 21.34 -41.47
C GLY A 595 -12.56 20.44 -40.33
N GLU A 596 -12.55 19.13 -40.58
CA GLU A 596 -12.23 18.12 -39.56
C GLU A 596 -10.75 18.13 -39.13
N GLU A 597 -9.83 18.46 -40.04
CA GLU A 597 -8.39 18.47 -39.76
C GLU A 597 -7.87 19.80 -39.18
N HIS A 598 -8.74 20.79 -39.00
CA HIS A 598 -8.31 22.09 -38.45
C HIS A 598 -7.86 21.93 -36.99
N PRO A 599 -6.72 22.52 -36.57
CA PRO A 599 -6.19 22.40 -35.21
C PRO A 599 -7.21 22.70 -34.11
N ASP A 600 -8.07 23.70 -34.32
CA ASP A 600 -9.13 24.05 -33.36
C ASP A 600 -10.24 23.00 -33.30
N THR A 601 -10.60 22.35 -34.41
CA THR A 601 -11.59 21.25 -34.44
C THR A 601 -11.04 20.01 -33.75
N LEU A 602 -9.75 19.71 -33.93
CA LEU A 602 -9.07 18.61 -33.24
C LEU A 602 -8.96 18.87 -31.73
N ASN A 603 -8.61 20.09 -31.32
CA ASN A 603 -8.57 20.48 -29.91
C ASN A 603 -9.95 20.40 -29.26
N ARG A 604 -11.02 20.83 -29.96
CA ARG A 604 -12.42 20.70 -29.51
C ARG A 604 -12.84 19.24 -29.36
N THR A 605 -12.38 18.36 -30.24
CA THR A 605 -12.60 16.89 -30.13
C THR A 605 -11.90 16.30 -28.90
N GLN A 606 -10.67 16.74 -28.61
CA GLN A 606 -9.92 16.32 -27.42
C GLN A 606 -10.58 16.83 -26.13
N ASN A 607 -11.12 18.05 -26.13
CA ASN A 607 -11.87 18.60 -24.99
C ASN A 607 -13.16 17.84 -24.73
N LEU A 608 -13.92 17.49 -25.78
CA LEU A 608 -15.09 16.63 -25.67
C LEU A 608 -14.75 15.23 -25.11
N ALA A 609 -13.65 14.63 -25.58
CA ALA A 609 -13.16 13.36 -25.05
C ALA A 609 -12.74 13.46 -23.58
N ARG A 610 -12.15 14.59 -23.16
CA ARG A 610 -11.84 14.87 -21.76
C ARG A 610 -13.10 15.03 -20.93
N THR A 611 -14.09 15.81 -21.37
CA THR A 611 -15.38 15.97 -20.67
C THR A 611 -16.14 14.65 -20.54
N LEU A 612 -16.06 13.77 -21.55
CA LEU A 612 -16.58 12.40 -21.50
C LEU A 612 -15.79 11.51 -20.53
N GLY A 613 -14.45 11.61 -20.53
CA GLY A 613 -13.58 10.90 -19.59
C GLY A 613 -13.76 11.33 -18.14
N ASP A 614 -13.96 12.63 -17.90
CA ASP A 614 -14.25 13.24 -16.59
C ASP A 614 -15.63 12.81 -16.08
N LEU A 615 -16.62 12.67 -16.97
CA LEU A 615 -17.94 12.12 -16.64
C LEU A 615 -17.88 10.63 -16.29
N GLU A 616 -17.05 9.85 -17.00
CA GLU A 616 -16.85 8.42 -16.72
C GLU A 616 -16.03 8.16 -15.44
N SER A 617 -15.00 8.96 -15.17
CA SER A 617 -14.18 8.87 -13.95
C SER A 617 -14.94 9.37 -12.73
N SER A 618 -15.65 10.49 -12.82
CA SER A 618 -16.53 11.00 -11.76
C SER A 618 -17.64 10.01 -11.41
N ARG A 619 -18.23 9.31 -12.41
CA ARG A 619 -19.20 8.23 -12.15
C ARG A 619 -18.58 6.99 -11.47
N ARG A 620 -17.30 6.68 -11.71
CA ARG A 620 -16.59 5.53 -11.13
C ARG A 620 -16.05 5.81 -9.71
N GLU A 621 -15.63 7.03 -9.42
CA GLU A 621 -15.02 7.43 -8.14
C GLU A 621 -16.00 8.12 -7.17
N HIS A 622 -17.26 8.33 -7.59
CA HIS A 622 -18.31 8.90 -6.76
C HIS A 622 -18.49 8.13 -5.42
N PRO A 623 -18.69 8.80 -4.27
CA PRO A 623 -18.93 8.16 -2.98
C PRO A 623 -20.00 7.05 -3.01
N HIS A 624 -21.11 7.27 -3.72
CA HIS A 624 -22.16 6.27 -3.92
C HIS A 624 -21.73 5.04 -4.73
N THR A 625 -20.79 5.18 -5.67
CA THR A 625 -20.22 4.04 -6.41
C THR A 625 -19.29 3.23 -5.51
N LEU A 626 -18.49 3.90 -4.67
CA LEU A 626 -17.67 3.25 -3.65
C LEU A 626 -18.52 2.52 -2.59
N ASP A 627 -19.67 3.06 -2.21
CA ASP A 627 -20.62 2.41 -1.30
C ASP A 627 -21.31 1.20 -1.94
N ARG A 628 -21.60 1.25 -3.26
CA ARG A 628 -22.08 0.07 -4.00
C ARG A 628 -21.04 -1.04 -4.04
N ILE A 629 -19.76 -0.71 -4.24
CA ILE A 629 -18.66 -1.69 -4.19
C ILE A 629 -18.51 -2.27 -2.76
N GLN A 630 -18.66 -1.44 -1.73
CA GLN A 630 -18.69 -1.90 -0.33
C GLN A 630 -19.83 -2.91 -0.07
N ASN A 631 -21.03 -2.62 -0.55
CA ASN A 631 -22.19 -3.50 -0.41
C ASN A 631 -22.01 -4.80 -1.22
N LEU A 632 -21.40 -4.73 -2.41
CA LEU A 632 -21.03 -5.91 -3.19
C LEU A 632 -20.01 -6.78 -2.45
N ALA A 633 -18.99 -6.18 -1.85
CA ALA A 633 -18.02 -6.93 -1.06
C ALA A 633 -18.65 -7.52 0.21
N GLY A 634 -19.63 -6.83 0.83
CA GLY A 634 -20.44 -7.36 1.93
C GLY A 634 -21.24 -8.60 1.52
N THR A 635 -21.99 -8.51 0.43
CA THR A 635 -22.79 -9.64 -0.11
C THR A 635 -21.93 -10.82 -0.56
N LEU A 636 -20.74 -10.58 -1.15
CA LEU A 636 -19.80 -11.66 -1.45
C LEU A 636 -19.32 -12.39 -0.19
N GLY A 637 -19.12 -11.65 0.92
CA GLY A 637 -18.81 -12.23 2.22
C GLY A 637 -19.95 -13.11 2.75
N GLU A 638 -21.19 -12.61 2.71
CA GLU A 638 -22.39 -13.37 3.13
C GLU A 638 -22.63 -14.64 2.30
N LEU A 639 -22.28 -14.60 1.01
CA LEU A 639 -22.33 -15.76 0.11
C LEU A 639 -21.16 -16.75 0.30
N GLY A 640 -20.30 -16.53 1.30
CA GLY A 640 -19.14 -17.39 1.58
C GLY A 640 -17.98 -17.23 0.59
N ARG A 641 -18.01 -16.23 -0.30
CA ARG A 641 -16.91 -15.92 -1.25
C ARG A 641 -15.93 -14.92 -0.63
N THR A 642 -15.35 -15.32 0.50
CA THR A 642 -14.58 -14.46 1.41
C THR A 642 -13.29 -13.91 0.80
N ASN A 643 -12.59 -14.66 -0.06
CA ASN A 643 -11.38 -14.18 -0.74
C ASN A 643 -11.68 -13.06 -1.76
N GLY A 644 -12.74 -13.21 -2.56
CA GLY A 644 -13.17 -12.16 -3.48
C GLY A 644 -13.67 -10.90 -2.75
N ALA A 645 -14.33 -11.09 -1.59
CA ALA A 645 -14.69 -9.98 -0.71
C ALA A 645 -13.46 -9.26 -0.14
N LEU A 646 -12.39 -10.00 0.19
CA LEU A 646 -11.14 -9.45 0.71
C LEU A 646 -10.44 -8.56 -0.35
N GLU A 647 -10.23 -9.08 -1.56
CA GLU A 647 -9.59 -8.34 -2.65
C GLU A 647 -10.33 -7.04 -2.98
N LEU A 648 -11.66 -7.11 -3.09
CA LEU A 648 -12.50 -5.93 -3.32
C LEU A 648 -12.40 -4.92 -2.17
N LYS A 649 -12.39 -5.37 -0.91
CA LYS A 649 -12.26 -4.47 0.26
C LYS A 649 -10.88 -3.82 0.33
N GLN A 650 -9.81 -4.53 -0.03
CA GLN A 650 -8.45 -3.97 -0.09
C GLN A 650 -8.33 -2.90 -1.17
N SER A 651 -8.79 -3.20 -2.39
CA SER A 651 -8.83 -2.25 -3.51
C SER A 651 -9.69 -1.02 -3.19
N LEU A 652 -10.86 -1.24 -2.58
CA LEU A 652 -11.76 -0.18 -2.15
C LEU A 652 -11.13 0.71 -1.08
N LEU A 653 -10.42 0.14 -0.10
CA LEU A 653 -9.74 0.90 0.93
C LEU A 653 -8.62 1.76 0.36
N ALA A 654 -7.82 1.22 -0.57
CA ALA A 654 -6.78 1.98 -1.26
C ALA A 654 -7.36 3.17 -2.04
N THR A 655 -8.43 2.93 -2.79
CA THR A 655 -9.17 3.98 -3.52
C THR A 655 -9.75 5.02 -2.57
N SER A 656 -10.35 4.59 -1.45
CA SER A 656 -10.92 5.48 -0.43
C SER A 656 -9.85 6.36 0.24
N LYS A 657 -8.66 5.82 0.54
CA LYS A 657 -7.54 6.59 1.11
C LYS A 657 -7.05 7.66 0.14
N ARG A 658 -7.02 7.37 -1.17
CA ARG A 658 -6.64 8.32 -2.22
C ARG A 658 -7.67 9.43 -2.39
N VAL A 659 -8.96 9.09 -2.46
CA VAL A 659 -10.05 10.02 -2.81
C VAL A 659 -10.54 10.83 -1.60
N LEU A 660 -10.75 10.18 -0.46
CA LEU A 660 -11.35 10.80 0.74
C LEU A 660 -10.31 11.12 1.82
N GLY A 661 -9.09 10.60 1.71
CA GLY A 661 -8.07 10.66 2.75
C GLY A 661 -8.21 9.54 3.80
N GLY A 662 -7.14 9.32 4.56
CA GLY A 662 -7.04 8.25 5.57
C GLY A 662 -7.91 8.45 6.81
N GLU A 663 -8.23 9.70 7.15
CA GLU A 663 -8.98 10.07 8.37
C GLU A 663 -10.48 10.24 8.13
N HIS A 664 -10.95 10.13 6.88
CA HIS A 664 -12.35 10.33 6.57
C HIS A 664 -13.24 9.22 7.16
N PRO A 665 -14.42 9.53 7.75
CA PRO A 665 -15.29 8.54 8.39
C PRO A 665 -15.61 7.30 7.53
N HIS A 666 -15.88 7.48 6.23
CA HIS A 666 -16.09 6.36 5.31
C HIS A 666 -14.83 5.50 5.08
N THR A 667 -13.64 6.10 4.98
CA THR A 667 -12.38 5.35 4.89
C THR A 667 -12.15 4.54 6.16
N LEU A 668 -12.40 5.15 7.33
CA LEU A 668 -12.28 4.47 8.62
C LEU A 668 -13.28 3.30 8.75
N ASN A 669 -14.53 3.46 8.30
CA ASN A 669 -15.52 2.38 8.25
C ASN A 669 -15.10 1.26 7.28
N ARG A 670 -14.48 1.59 6.14
CA ARG A 670 -13.94 0.61 5.19
C ARG A 670 -12.79 -0.17 5.78
N THR A 671 -11.88 0.47 6.53
CA THR A 671 -10.82 -0.21 7.29
C THR A 671 -11.42 -1.20 8.30
N GLN A 672 -12.47 -0.80 9.03
CA GLN A 672 -13.15 -1.67 10.00
C GLN A 672 -13.77 -2.90 9.32
N ASN A 673 -14.43 -2.71 8.18
CA ASN A 673 -15.04 -3.81 7.43
C ASN A 673 -14.02 -4.75 6.79
N LEU A 674 -12.81 -4.27 6.48
CA LEU A 674 -11.68 -5.09 6.07
C LEU A 674 -11.14 -5.91 7.24
N ALA A 675 -10.92 -5.29 8.40
CA ALA A 675 -10.46 -5.97 9.60
C ALA A 675 -11.42 -7.09 10.02
N ARG A 676 -12.74 -6.85 9.98
CA ARG A 676 -13.76 -7.89 10.21
C ARG A 676 -13.61 -9.09 9.27
N THR A 677 -13.41 -8.86 7.98
CA THR A 677 -13.24 -9.95 7.00
C THR A 677 -11.93 -10.69 7.17
N LEU A 678 -10.86 -10.00 7.55
CA LEU A 678 -9.61 -10.68 7.92
C LEU A 678 -9.81 -11.56 9.17
N GLY A 679 -10.58 -11.09 10.15
CA GLY A 679 -10.99 -11.88 11.32
C GLY A 679 -11.80 -13.12 10.94
N GLU A 680 -12.80 -12.97 10.07
CA GLU A 680 -13.62 -14.07 9.54
C GLU A 680 -12.79 -15.12 8.80
N LEU A 681 -11.76 -14.69 8.06
CA LEU A 681 -10.81 -15.57 7.35
C LEU A 681 -9.80 -16.26 8.29
N GLY A 682 -9.84 -15.99 9.60
CA GLY A 682 -8.85 -16.49 10.55
C GLY A 682 -7.51 -15.76 10.52
N ARG A 683 -7.36 -14.70 9.71
CA ARG A 683 -6.19 -13.79 9.67
C ARG A 683 -6.29 -12.74 10.78
N THR A 684 -6.52 -13.22 12.00
CA THR A 684 -6.90 -12.41 13.16
C THR A 684 -5.78 -11.50 13.67
N ASN A 685 -4.50 -11.82 13.42
CA ASN A 685 -3.37 -10.93 13.73
C ASN A 685 -3.37 -9.68 12.84
N GLU A 686 -3.61 -9.84 11.54
CA GLU A 686 -3.71 -8.69 10.62
C GLU A 686 -4.95 -7.85 10.93
N ALA A 687 -6.06 -8.50 11.30
CA ALA A 687 -7.25 -7.80 11.79
C ALA A 687 -6.92 -6.99 13.06
N LEU A 688 -6.13 -7.54 13.98
CA LEU A 688 -5.72 -6.85 15.20
C LEU A 688 -4.89 -5.60 14.91
N GLU A 689 -3.89 -5.70 14.02
CA GLU A 689 -3.05 -4.55 13.64
C GLU A 689 -3.89 -3.43 13.01
N LEU A 690 -4.81 -3.79 12.13
CA LEU A 690 -5.74 -2.82 11.51
C LEU A 690 -6.69 -2.19 12.53
N GLU A 691 -7.29 -2.98 13.44
CA GLU A 691 -8.18 -2.47 14.48
C GLU A 691 -7.44 -1.53 15.46
N GLN A 692 -6.19 -1.85 15.82
CA GLN A 692 -5.37 -1.00 16.68
C GLN A 692 -5.03 0.35 16.01
N SER A 693 -4.55 0.30 14.77
CA SER A 693 -4.25 1.52 13.98
C SER A 693 -5.51 2.36 13.74
N LEU A 694 -6.63 1.70 13.45
CA LEU A 694 -7.93 2.34 13.25
C LEU A 694 -8.42 3.02 14.53
N LEU A 695 -8.24 2.37 15.69
CA LEU A 695 -8.64 2.92 16.98
C LEU A 695 -7.80 4.14 17.36
N GLU A 696 -6.49 4.10 17.15
CA GLU A 696 -5.60 5.24 17.39
C GLU A 696 -6.01 6.44 16.54
N THR A 697 -6.23 6.20 15.24
CA THR A 697 -6.72 7.23 14.32
C THR A 697 -8.08 7.77 14.76
N SER A 698 -9.00 6.90 15.20
CA SER A 698 -10.32 7.29 15.72
C SER A 698 -10.22 8.18 16.95
N LYS A 699 -9.35 7.83 17.90
CA LYS A 699 -9.13 8.59 19.13
C LYS A 699 -8.59 9.99 18.82
N ARG A 700 -7.68 10.10 17.84
CA ARG A 700 -7.14 11.38 17.37
C ARG A 700 -8.19 12.25 16.68
N VAL A 701 -8.99 11.67 15.79
CA VAL A 701 -9.92 12.43 14.92
C VAL A 701 -11.26 12.72 15.60
N LEU A 702 -11.86 11.72 16.25
CA LEU A 702 -13.22 11.81 16.81
C LEU A 702 -13.23 11.98 18.33
N GLY A 703 -12.10 11.76 19.00
CA GLY A 703 -12.00 11.69 20.45
C GLY A 703 -12.31 10.30 21.02
N GLY A 704 -11.85 10.05 22.25
CA GLY A 704 -11.96 8.75 22.93
C GLY A 704 -13.38 8.35 23.33
N GLU A 705 -14.26 9.33 23.57
CA GLU A 705 -15.63 9.12 24.04
C GLU A 705 -16.68 9.10 22.91
N ASN A 706 -16.26 9.33 21.66
CA ASN A 706 -17.18 9.34 20.52
C ASN A 706 -17.81 7.94 20.31
N PRO A 707 -19.12 7.82 20.06
CA PRO A 707 -19.80 6.53 19.87
C PRO A 707 -19.14 5.63 18.82
N HIS A 708 -18.62 6.20 17.72
CA HIS A 708 -17.90 5.43 16.69
C HIS A 708 -16.54 4.91 17.18
N THR A 709 -15.79 5.69 17.97
CA THR A 709 -14.56 5.23 18.63
C THR A 709 -14.86 4.11 19.63
N LEU A 710 -15.94 4.25 20.40
CA LEU A 710 -16.38 3.22 21.34
C LEU A 710 -16.81 1.92 20.63
N ASN A 711 -17.46 2.00 19.46
CA ASN A 711 -17.79 0.82 18.67
C ASN A 711 -16.54 0.13 18.08
N ARG A 712 -15.49 0.89 17.74
CA ARG A 712 -14.19 0.33 17.32
C ARG A 712 -13.49 -0.40 18.47
N ASN A 713 -13.50 0.17 19.69
CA ASN A 713 -13.04 -0.55 20.88
C ASN A 713 -13.77 -1.89 21.07
N GLN A 714 -15.08 -1.92 20.82
CA GLN A 714 -15.85 -3.16 20.92
C GLN A 714 -15.41 -4.22 19.90
N ASN A 715 -15.10 -3.82 18.66
CA ASN A 715 -14.62 -4.75 17.63
C ASN A 715 -13.19 -5.23 17.90
N LEU A 716 -12.34 -4.36 18.45
CA LEU A 716 -11.04 -4.76 18.96
C LEU A 716 -11.17 -5.84 20.05
N ALA A 717 -12.10 -5.69 20.99
CA ALA A 717 -12.37 -6.71 22.00
C ALA A 717 -12.83 -8.05 21.39
N ILE A 718 -13.69 -8.00 20.37
CA ILE A 718 -14.12 -9.20 19.62
C ILE A 718 -12.94 -9.88 18.92
N THR A 719 -12.02 -9.10 18.34
CA THR A 719 -10.81 -9.59 17.67
C THR A 719 -9.84 -10.22 18.67
N LEU A 720 -9.63 -9.56 19.82
CA LEU A 720 -8.81 -10.10 20.93
C LEU A 720 -9.37 -11.44 21.44
N LYS A 721 -10.69 -11.54 21.62
CA LYS A 721 -11.35 -12.81 21.96
C LYS A 721 -11.12 -13.88 20.91
N SER A 722 -11.20 -13.53 19.63
CA SER A 722 -10.94 -14.43 18.50
C SER A 722 -9.47 -14.88 18.40
N LEU A 723 -8.53 -14.12 18.99
CA LEU A 723 -7.13 -14.51 19.17
C LEU A 723 -6.88 -15.37 20.42
N GLY A 724 -7.91 -15.57 21.25
CA GLY A 724 -7.77 -16.22 22.55
C GLY A 724 -7.20 -15.30 23.65
N ARG A 725 -7.04 -14.00 23.39
CA ARG A 725 -6.62 -12.96 24.37
C ARG A 725 -7.83 -12.45 25.14
N THR A 726 -8.63 -13.37 25.68
CA THR A 726 -9.96 -13.07 26.23
C THR A 726 -9.91 -12.26 27.52
N ASN A 727 -8.84 -12.35 28.33
CA ASN A 727 -8.67 -11.51 29.51
C ASN A 727 -8.47 -10.03 29.15
N GLU A 728 -7.68 -9.74 28.10
CA GLU A 728 -7.51 -8.37 27.61
C GLU A 728 -8.80 -7.83 27.00
N ALA A 729 -9.57 -8.69 26.32
CA ALA A 729 -10.91 -8.33 25.86
C ALA A 729 -11.86 -8.01 27.03
N LEU A 730 -11.77 -8.75 28.14
CA LEU A 730 -12.57 -8.51 29.34
C LEU A 730 -12.26 -7.13 29.94
N GLU A 731 -10.98 -6.81 30.16
CA GLU A 731 -10.56 -5.52 30.71
C GLU A 731 -11.02 -4.36 29.82
N LEU A 732 -10.87 -4.51 28.50
CA LEU A 732 -11.32 -3.53 27.52
C LEU A 732 -12.85 -3.36 27.53
N GLU A 733 -13.62 -4.45 27.56
CA GLU A 733 -15.08 -4.42 27.59
C GLU A 733 -15.63 -3.83 28.89
N GLN A 734 -14.99 -4.08 30.03
CA GLN A 734 -15.37 -3.48 31.31
C GLN A 734 -15.18 -1.96 31.30
N SER A 735 -13.99 -1.49 30.89
CA SER A 735 -13.71 -0.05 30.75
C SER A 735 -14.63 0.62 29.73
N LEU A 736 -14.90 -0.07 28.62
CA LEU A 736 -15.79 0.40 27.56
C LEU A 736 -17.24 0.52 28.05
N LEU A 737 -17.73 -0.45 28.81
CA LEU A 737 -19.09 -0.44 29.36
C LEU A 737 -19.27 0.70 30.37
N GLU A 738 -18.28 0.95 31.23
CA GLU A 738 -18.30 2.07 32.16
C GLU A 738 -18.38 3.42 31.42
N THR A 739 -17.52 3.59 30.41
CA THR A 739 -17.54 4.78 29.54
C THR A 739 -18.89 4.92 28.82
N SER A 740 -19.46 3.83 28.31
CA SER A 740 -20.76 3.81 27.65
C SER A 740 -21.89 4.23 28.57
N LYS A 741 -21.90 3.74 29.82
CA LYS A 741 -22.90 4.12 30.82
C LYS A 741 -22.84 5.60 31.16
N ARG A 742 -21.63 6.17 31.24
CA ARG A 742 -21.42 7.60 31.50
C ARG A 742 -21.85 8.48 30.31
N VAL A 743 -21.51 8.10 29.08
CA VAL A 743 -21.70 8.93 27.88
C VAL A 743 -23.09 8.76 27.26
N LEU A 744 -23.55 7.52 27.09
CA LEU A 744 -24.80 7.19 26.39
C LEU A 744 -25.97 6.89 27.36
N GLY A 745 -25.67 6.65 28.64
CA GLY A 745 -26.64 6.17 29.61
C GLY A 745 -26.76 4.64 29.64
N GLY A 746 -27.32 4.13 30.75
CA GLY A 746 -27.46 2.69 31.00
C GLY A 746 -28.47 1.97 30.12
N GLU A 747 -29.48 2.68 29.60
CA GLU A 747 -30.58 2.12 28.81
C GLU A 747 -30.38 2.23 27.30
N HIS A 748 -29.32 2.90 26.85
CA HIS A 748 -29.02 3.05 25.43
C HIS A 748 -28.69 1.71 24.77
N LEU A 749 -29.20 1.49 23.55
CA LEU A 749 -29.04 0.23 22.81
C LEU A 749 -27.59 -0.27 22.74
N ASP A 750 -26.64 0.62 22.43
CA ASP A 750 -25.21 0.28 22.39
C ASP A 750 -24.65 -0.15 23.76
N THR A 751 -25.06 0.51 24.86
CA THR A 751 -24.67 0.13 26.22
C THR A 751 -25.22 -1.25 26.58
N LEU A 752 -26.45 -1.55 26.17
CA LEU A 752 -27.07 -2.86 26.37
C LEU A 752 -26.36 -3.95 25.53
N ASN A 753 -25.96 -3.65 24.29
CA ASN A 753 -25.19 -4.57 23.46
C ASN A 753 -23.79 -4.84 24.02
N ARG A 754 -23.12 -3.82 24.57
CA ARG A 754 -21.83 -3.96 25.27
C ARG A 754 -21.96 -4.84 26.52
N THR A 755 -23.04 -4.67 27.29
CA THR A 755 -23.36 -5.55 28.42
C THR A 755 -23.52 -7.00 27.97
N GLN A 756 -24.20 -7.25 26.85
CA GLN A 756 -24.35 -8.59 26.29
C GLN A 756 -23.00 -9.20 25.87
N ASN A 757 -22.13 -8.41 25.23
CA ASN A 757 -20.82 -8.88 24.79
C ASN A 757 -19.92 -9.21 25.99
N LEU A 758 -19.95 -8.37 27.04
CA LEU A 758 -19.24 -8.63 28.29
C LEU A 758 -19.71 -9.93 28.95
N ALA A 759 -21.02 -10.17 29.03
CA ALA A 759 -21.55 -11.43 29.55
C ALA A 759 -21.11 -12.63 28.70
N VAL A 760 -21.04 -12.47 27.37
CA VAL A 760 -20.52 -13.51 26.48
C VAL A 760 -19.04 -13.79 26.76
N THR A 761 -18.23 -12.76 26.98
CA THR A 761 -16.80 -12.88 27.30
C THR A 761 -16.58 -13.55 28.66
N LEU A 762 -17.34 -13.17 29.69
CA LEU A 762 -17.32 -13.84 31.00
C LEU A 762 -17.63 -15.33 30.89
N ARG A 763 -18.63 -15.69 30.08
CA ARG A 763 -18.96 -17.09 29.84
C ARG A 763 -17.83 -17.85 29.13
N VAL A 764 -17.20 -17.25 28.11
CA VAL A 764 -16.01 -17.83 27.42
C VAL A 764 -14.82 -18.00 28.38
N LEU A 765 -14.69 -17.14 29.38
CA LEU A 765 -13.70 -17.24 30.47
C LEU A 765 -14.10 -18.23 31.57
N GLY A 766 -15.20 -18.98 31.41
CA GLY A 766 -15.63 -19.94 32.42
C GLY A 766 -16.19 -19.30 33.69
N ARG A 767 -16.71 -18.07 33.60
CA ARG A 767 -17.40 -17.33 34.67
C ARG A 767 -18.90 -17.18 34.38
N PRO A 768 -19.65 -18.28 34.17
CA PRO A 768 -21.05 -18.22 33.74
C PRO A 768 -22.02 -17.68 34.81
N ASN A 769 -21.68 -17.73 36.10
CA ASN A 769 -22.51 -17.13 37.15
C ASN A 769 -22.57 -15.60 37.04
N GLU A 770 -21.44 -14.95 36.79
CA GLU A 770 -21.40 -13.50 36.58
C GLU A 770 -22.08 -13.11 35.26
N ALA A 771 -21.92 -13.94 34.22
CA ALA A 771 -22.65 -13.76 32.96
C ALA A 771 -24.17 -13.86 33.18
N LEU A 772 -24.62 -14.80 34.02
CA LEU A 772 -26.04 -14.99 34.34
C LEU A 772 -26.63 -13.75 35.01
N GLU A 773 -25.96 -13.20 36.03
CA GLU A 773 -26.42 -11.99 36.73
C GLU A 773 -26.55 -10.79 35.76
N LEU A 774 -25.55 -10.59 34.90
CA LEU A 774 -25.57 -9.54 33.89
C LEU A 774 -26.68 -9.76 32.84
N GLU A 775 -26.85 -10.98 32.34
CA GLU A 775 -27.86 -11.30 31.32
C GLU A 775 -29.28 -11.19 31.86
N GLN A 776 -29.52 -11.52 33.13
CA GLN A 776 -30.84 -11.34 33.79
C GLN A 776 -31.21 -9.86 33.90
N SER A 777 -30.31 -9.04 34.46
CA SER A 777 -30.51 -7.59 34.56
C SER A 777 -30.67 -6.92 33.19
N LEU A 778 -29.86 -7.36 32.22
CA LEU A 778 -29.93 -6.90 30.84
C LEU A 778 -31.29 -7.25 30.20
N LEU A 779 -31.78 -8.48 30.37
CA LEU A 779 -33.05 -8.92 29.80
C LEU A 779 -34.24 -8.14 30.38
N GLU A 780 -34.24 -7.89 31.69
CA GLU A 780 -35.27 -7.06 32.33
C GLU A 780 -35.29 -5.64 31.74
N THR A 781 -34.11 -5.01 31.65
CA THR A 781 -33.98 -3.68 31.03
C THR A 781 -34.43 -3.68 29.57
N SER A 782 -34.11 -4.74 28.82
CA SER A 782 -34.50 -4.88 27.41
C SER A 782 -36.01 -5.01 27.23
N LYS A 783 -36.67 -5.79 28.08
CA LYS A 783 -38.14 -5.94 28.06
C LYS A 783 -38.82 -4.61 28.34
N ARG A 784 -38.28 -3.80 29.26
CA ARG A 784 -38.78 -2.47 29.58
C ARG A 784 -38.58 -1.46 28.45
N VAL A 785 -37.41 -1.45 27.80
CA VAL A 785 -37.04 -0.43 26.79
C VAL A 785 -37.55 -0.79 25.39
N LEU A 786 -37.43 -2.05 24.96
CA LEU A 786 -37.72 -2.49 23.58
C LEU A 786 -39.00 -3.33 23.48
N GLY A 787 -39.53 -3.81 24.60
CA GLY A 787 -40.60 -4.80 24.62
C GLY A 787 -40.09 -6.25 24.54
N GLY A 788 -40.98 -7.20 24.86
CA GLY A 788 -40.67 -8.63 24.92
C GLY A 788 -40.48 -9.29 23.54
N GLU A 789 -41.13 -8.77 22.51
CA GLU A 789 -41.14 -9.35 21.15
C GLU A 789 -40.03 -8.79 20.24
N HIS A 790 -39.29 -7.78 20.70
CA HIS A 790 -38.25 -7.14 19.89
C HIS A 790 -37.09 -8.12 19.60
N PRO A 791 -36.57 -8.19 18.35
CA PRO A 791 -35.51 -9.15 17.98
C PRO A 791 -34.28 -9.15 18.91
N HIS A 792 -33.81 -7.97 19.34
CA HIS A 792 -32.72 -7.88 20.33
C HIS A 792 -33.07 -8.46 21.70
N THR A 793 -34.30 -8.28 22.20
CA THR A 793 -34.75 -8.88 23.46
C THR A 793 -34.78 -10.41 23.34
N LEU A 794 -35.30 -10.91 22.21
CA LEU A 794 -35.33 -12.34 21.90
C LEU A 794 -33.92 -12.95 21.84
N ASN A 795 -32.95 -12.26 21.21
CA ASN A 795 -31.56 -12.71 21.18
C ASN A 795 -30.90 -12.71 22.57
N ARG A 796 -31.25 -11.76 23.44
CA ARG A 796 -30.79 -11.74 24.85
C ARG A 796 -31.38 -12.91 25.64
N THR A 797 -32.65 -13.26 25.41
CA THR A 797 -33.26 -14.48 25.99
C THR A 797 -32.54 -15.74 25.53
N GLN A 798 -32.14 -15.84 24.25
CA GLN A 798 -31.37 -16.98 23.74
C GLN A 798 -30.00 -17.11 24.43
N ASN A 799 -29.29 -15.99 24.64
CA ASN A 799 -28.00 -16.00 25.32
C ASN A 799 -28.14 -16.42 26.79
N LEU A 800 -29.17 -15.94 27.48
CA LEU A 800 -29.49 -16.35 28.85
C LEU A 800 -29.77 -17.86 28.93
N ALA A 801 -30.58 -18.41 28.01
CA ALA A 801 -30.86 -19.84 27.97
C ALA A 801 -29.58 -20.67 27.77
N ARG A 802 -28.68 -20.21 26.91
CA ARG A 802 -27.38 -20.86 26.70
C ARG A 802 -26.51 -20.81 27.96
N THR A 803 -26.46 -19.68 28.68
CA THR A 803 -25.73 -19.57 29.95
C THR A 803 -26.30 -20.51 31.01
N LEU A 804 -27.64 -20.63 31.09
CA LEU A 804 -28.30 -21.62 31.97
C LEU A 804 -27.93 -23.06 31.59
N GLY A 805 -27.87 -23.37 30.29
CA GLY A 805 -27.40 -24.66 29.80
C GLY A 805 -25.95 -24.95 30.20
N GLU A 806 -25.05 -23.98 30.07
CA GLU A 806 -23.64 -24.10 30.49
C GLU A 806 -23.48 -24.23 32.02
N LEU A 807 -24.41 -23.69 32.82
CA LEU A 807 -24.46 -23.91 34.27
C LEU A 807 -25.02 -25.30 34.64
N GLY A 808 -25.55 -26.06 33.69
CA GLY A 808 -26.25 -27.32 33.93
C GLY A 808 -27.69 -27.15 34.42
N ARG A 809 -28.27 -25.95 34.29
CA ARG A 809 -29.69 -25.64 34.55
C ARG A 809 -30.51 -25.87 33.28
N THR A 810 -30.36 -27.06 32.69
CA THR A 810 -30.81 -27.37 31.33
C THR A 810 -32.34 -27.38 31.17
N ASN A 811 -33.09 -27.71 32.22
CA ASN A 811 -34.55 -27.66 32.17
C ASN A 811 -35.08 -26.21 32.09
N GLU A 812 -34.46 -25.29 32.83
CA GLU A 812 -34.82 -23.86 32.75
C GLU A 812 -34.44 -23.26 31.39
N ALA A 813 -33.30 -23.69 30.83
CA ALA A 813 -32.92 -23.35 29.47
C ALA A 813 -33.96 -23.87 28.45
N LEU A 814 -34.44 -25.10 28.60
CA LEU A 814 -35.47 -25.70 27.74
C LEU A 814 -36.78 -24.90 27.76
N GLU A 815 -37.28 -24.54 28.94
CA GLU A 815 -38.52 -23.77 29.10
C GLU A 815 -38.40 -22.38 28.42
N LEU A 816 -37.27 -21.71 28.61
CA LEU A 816 -36.99 -20.43 27.95
C LEU A 816 -36.89 -20.56 26.44
N GLU A 817 -36.20 -21.58 25.92
CA GLU A 817 -36.04 -21.81 24.48
C GLU A 817 -37.36 -22.17 23.80
N GLN A 818 -38.24 -22.93 24.46
CA GLN A 818 -39.58 -23.24 23.95
C GLN A 818 -40.44 -21.98 23.82
N SER A 819 -40.53 -21.18 24.89
CA SER A 819 -41.27 -19.91 24.87
C SER A 819 -40.69 -18.92 23.84
N LEU A 820 -39.36 -18.87 23.73
CA LEU A 820 -38.66 -18.05 22.75
C LEU A 820 -38.95 -18.48 21.31
N LEU A 821 -38.98 -19.79 21.04
CA LEU A 821 -39.29 -20.31 19.70
C LEU A 821 -40.71 -19.98 19.30
N GLU A 822 -41.70 -20.17 20.18
CA GLU A 822 -43.10 -19.82 19.92
C GLU A 822 -43.26 -18.33 19.59
N THR A 823 -42.62 -17.47 20.37
CA THR A 823 -42.63 -16.02 20.14
C THR A 823 -41.94 -15.69 18.81
N SER A 824 -40.82 -16.34 18.52
CA SER A 824 -40.10 -16.14 17.27
C SER A 824 -40.91 -16.54 16.03
N GLN A 825 -41.62 -17.66 16.09
CA GLN A 825 -42.45 -18.14 14.98
C GLN A 825 -43.61 -17.19 14.71
N LYS A 826 -44.20 -16.63 15.77
CA LYS A 826 -45.26 -15.61 15.65
C LYS A 826 -44.77 -14.31 15.03
N VAL A 827 -43.59 -13.84 15.44
CA VAL A 827 -43.06 -12.50 15.06
C VAL A 827 -42.30 -12.53 13.73
N LEU A 828 -41.43 -13.52 13.52
CA LEU A 828 -40.51 -13.59 12.36
C LEU A 828 -40.93 -14.62 11.31
N GLY A 829 -41.81 -15.57 11.66
CA GLY A 829 -42.19 -16.71 10.82
C GLY A 829 -41.27 -17.93 10.99
N GLU A 830 -41.77 -19.11 10.61
CA GLU A 830 -41.08 -20.40 10.85
C GLU A 830 -39.77 -20.56 10.07
N GLU A 831 -39.70 -20.02 8.85
CA GLU A 831 -38.54 -20.18 7.96
C GLU A 831 -37.50 -19.04 8.10
N HIS A 832 -37.70 -18.10 9.02
CA HIS A 832 -36.74 -17.01 9.24
C HIS A 832 -35.41 -17.55 9.80
N PRO A 833 -34.23 -17.07 9.33
CA PRO A 833 -32.93 -17.55 9.78
C PRO A 833 -32.76 -17.61 11.30
N ASP A 834 -33.16 -16.55 12.01
CA ASP A 834 -33.11 -16.51 13.49
C ASP A 834 -34.02 -17.55 14.15
N THR A 835 -35.21 -17.80 13.59
CA THR A 835 -36.14 -18.82 14.09
C THR A 835 -35.55 -20.21 13.93
N LEU A 836 -34.97 -20.48 12.76
CA LEU A 836 -34.29 -21.74 12.50
C LEU A 836 -33.07 -21.95 13.42
N SER A 837 -32.31 -20.89 13.72
CA SER A 837 -31.20 -20.94 14.69
C SER A 837 -31.69 -21.22 16.12
N ARG A 838 -32.84 -20.67 16.51
CA ARG A 838 -33.49 -20.96 17.80
C ARG A 838 -33.97 -22.41 17.88
N THR A 839 -34.58 -22.94 16.81
CA THR A 839 -34.96 -24.36 16.73
C THR A 839 -33.73 -25.27 16.82
N GLN A 840 -32.61 -24.89 16.20
CA GLN A 840 -31.36 -25.63 16.30
C GLN A 840 -30.80 -25.63 17.74
N ASN A 841 -30.84 -24.51 18.45
CA ASN A 841 -30.40 -24.43 19.85
C ASN A 841 -31.30 -25.30 20.75
N LEU A 842 -32.61 -25.23 20.57
CA LEU A 842 -33.57 -26.11 21.24
C LEU A 842 -33.25 -27.59 21.01
N ALA A 843 -32.92 -27.97 19.78
CA ALA A 843 -32.52 -29.35 19.47
C ALA A 843 -31.22 -29.75 20.19
N VAL A 844 -30.24 -28.85 20.33
CA VAL A 844 -29.02 -29.10 21.11
C VAL A 844 -29.34 -29.29 22.59
N THR A 845 -30.26 -28.50 23.16
CA THR A 845 -30.72 -28.65 24.55
C THR A 845 -31.50 -29.96 24.75
N LEU A 846 -32.40 -30.33 23.84
CA LEU A 846 -33.08 -31.63 23.88
C LEU A 846 -32.09 -32.78 23.79
N LYS A 847 -31.07 -32.66 22.94
CA LYS A 847 -29.97 -33.63 22.85
C LYS A 847 -29.20 -33.72 24.16
N SER A 848 -28.88 -32.62 24.84
CA SER A 848 -28.18 -32.64 26.13
C SER A 848 -29.01 -33.24 27.27
N LEU A 849 -30.35 -33.12 27.19
CA LEU A 849 -31.33 -33.81 28.04
C LEU A 849 -31.61 -35.26 27.63
N GLY A 850 -30.94 -35.79 26.61
CA GLY A 850 -31.09 -37.17 26.15
C GLY A 850 -32.31 -37.45 25.29
N ARG A 851 -33.17 -36.46 25.05
CA ARG A 851 -34.32 -36.50 24.11
C ARG A 851 -33.84 -36.43 22.66
N THR A 852 -32.97 -37.36 22.31
CA THR A 852 -32.14 -37.33 21.10
C THR A 852 -32.96 -37.58 19.82
N ASN A 853 -34.03 -38.37 19.90
CA ASN A 853 -34.94 -38.60 18.77
C ASN A 853 -35.79 -37.35 18.44
N GLU A 854 -36.20 -36.59 19.46
CA GLU A 854 -36.90 -35.32 19.24
C GLU A 854 -35.97 -34.27 18.64
N ALA A 855 -34.73 -34.19 19.15
CA ALA A 855 -33.68 -33.37 18.56
C ALA A 855 -33.43 -33.72 17.09
N LEU A 856 -33.38 -35.01 16.75
CA LEU A 856 -33.21 -35.49 15.37
C LEU A 856 -34.32 -34.98 14.44
N GLY A 857 -35.57 -35.06 14.87
CA GLY A 857 -36.72 -34.58 14.08
C GLY A 857 -36.66 -33.08 13.81
N LEU A 858 -36.30 -32.28 14.83
CA LEU A 858 -36.11 -30.84 14.70
C LEU A 858 -34.92 -30.51 13.78
N GLU A 859 -33.76 -31.15 13.98
CA GLU A 859 -32.56 -30.90 13.16
C GLU A 859 -32.78 -31.26 11.69
N GLN A 860 -33.52 -32.33 11.39
CA GLN A 860 -33.88 -32.68 10.00
C GLN A 860 -34.78 -31.63 9.36
N SER A 861 -35.84 -31.21 10.06
CA SER A 861 -36.75 -30.17 9.57
C SER A 861 -36.02 -28.84 9.32
N VAL A 862 -35.19 -28.43 10.29
CA VAL A 862 -34.41 -27.18 10.23
C VAL A 862 -33.34 -27.20 9.14
N LEU A 863 -32.71 -28.35 8.91
CA LEU A 863 -31.72 -28.51 7.84
C LEU A 863 -32.39 -28.39 6.47
N GLU A 864 -33.53 -29.05 6.24
CA GLU A 864 -34.26 -28.94 4.97
C GLU A 864 -34.83 -27.53 4.75
N ALA A 865 -35.31 -26.87 5.79
CA ALA A 865 -35.66 -25.45 5.71
C ALA A 865 -34.42 -24.58 5.38
N SER A 866 -33.27 -24.83 6.00
CA SER A 866 -32.02 -24.10 5.72
C SER A 866 -31.57 -24.26 4.27
N LYS A 867 -31.61 -25.49 3.73
CA LYS A 867 -31.25 -25.74 2.33
C LYS A 867 -32.17 -25.00 1.35
N ARG A 868 -33.46 -24.87 1.67
CA ARG A 868 -34.42 -24.11 0.86
C ARG A 868 -34.22 -22.60 0.96
N VAL A 869 -33.94 -22.09 2.16
CA VAL A 869 -33.86 -20.63 2.44
C VAL A 869 -32.48 -20.05 2.16
N LEU A 870 -31.42 -20.69 2.65
CA LEU A 870 -30.03 -20.22 2.61
C LEU A 870 -29.19 -20.91 1.53
N GLY A 871 -29.61 -22.09 1.07
CA GLY A 871 -28.88 -22.92 0.11
C GLY A 871 -27.89 -23.89 0.76
N ASN A 872 -27.39 -24.84 -0.03
CA ASN A 872 -26.60 -25.97 0.49
C ASN A 872 -25.18 -25.62 0.96
N GLU A 873 -24.63 -24.48 0.52
CA GLU A 873 -23.24 -24.09 0.78
C GLU A 873 -23.11 -22.99 1.84
N HIS A 874 -24.23 -22.46 2.35
CA HIS A 874 -24.21 -21.46 3.40
C HIS A 874 -23.69 -22.04 4.72
N LEU A 875 -22.86 -21.28 5.45
CA LEU A 875 -22.21 -21.75 6.68
C LEU A 875 -23.22 -22.27 7.72
N ASP A 876 -24.31 -21.56 7.95
CA ASP A 876 -25.39 -22.04 8.84
C ASP A 876 -25.99 -23.39 8.43
N THR A 877 -26.11 -23.67 7.13
CA THR A 877 -26.60 -24.97 6.63
C THR A 877 -25.57 -26.07 6.87
N LEU A 878 -24.29 -25.75 6.72
CA LEU A 878 -23.17 -26.65 7.01
C LEU A 878 -23.04 -26.92 8.53
N ASP A 879 -23.33 -25.95 9.39
CA ASP A 879 -23.41 -26.09 10.84
C ASP A 879 -24.55 -27.01 11.28
N ARG A 880 -25.73 -26.84 10.68
CA ARG A 880 -26.88 -27.73 10.91
C ARG A 880 -26.58 -29.16 10.47
N THR A 881 -25.84 -29.32 9.37
CA THR A 881 -25.40 -30.65 8.90
C THR A 881 -24.47 -31.34 9.91
N GLU A 882 -23.54 -30.60 10.52
CA GLU A 882 -22.68 -31.13 11.58
C GLU A 882 -23.45 -31.49 12.84
N ASN A 883 -24.39 -30.64 13.27
CA ASN A 883 -25.21 -30.91 14.44
C ASN A 883 -26.04 -32.19 14.25
N LEU A 884 -26.64 -32.35 13.06
CA LEU A 884 -27.34 -33.57 12.67
C LEU A 884 -26.41 -34.79 12.68
N ALA A 885 -25.19 -34.66 12.14
CA ALA A 885 -24.20 -35.74 12.17
C ALA A 885 -23.83 -36.13 13.61
N ALA A 886 -23.60 -35.16 14.50
CA ALA A 886 -23.33 -35.42 15.92
C ALA A 886 -24.52 -36.10 16.63
N THR A 887 -25.76 -35.76 16.26
CA THR A 887 -26.97 -36.43 16.78
C THR A 887 -27.08 -37.86 16.28
N LEU A 888 -26.78 -38.13 15.00
CA LEU A 888 -26.70 -39.47 14.45
C LEU A 888 -25.64 -40.32 15.17
N GLU A 889 -24.48 -39.74 15.53
CA GLU A 889 -23.46 -40.43 16.34
C GLU A 889 -23.99 -40.79 17.73
N LYS A 890 -24.70 -39.88 18.40
CA LYS A 890 -25.28 -40.14 19.72
C LYS A 890 -26.35 -41.23 19.68
N LEU A 891 -27.01 -41.43 18.54
CA LEU A 891 -27.95 -42.53 18.28
C LEU A 891 -27.26 -43.82 17.78
N GLY A 892 -25.92 -43.85 17.71
CA GLY A 892 -25.16 -45.02 17.27
C GLY A 892 -25.13 -45.24 15.76
N ARG A 893 -25.67 -44.30 14.97
CA ARG A 893 -25.64 -44.29 13.49
C ARG A 893 -24.34 -43.66 12.99
N THR A 894 -23.21 -44.05 13.57
CA THR A 894 -21.90 -43.41 13.38
C THR A 894 -21.39 -43.50 11.95
N ASN A 895 -21.70 -44.57 11.22
CA ASN A 895 -21.34 -44.70 9.80
C ASN A 895 -22.10 -43.72 8.90
N GLU A 896 -23.34 -43.36 9.24
CA GLU A 896 -24.10 -42.35 8.50
C GLU A 896 -23.55 -40.96 8.80
N ALA A 897 -23.27 -40.67 10.08
CA ALA A 897 -22.61 -39.44 10.49
C ALA A 897 -21.25 -39.25 9.82
N LEU A 898 -20.47 -40.32 9.67
CA LEU A 898 -19.20 -40.29 8.95
C LEU A 898 -19.37 -39.79 7.51
N LYS A 899 -20.38 -40.28 6.78
CA LYS A 899 -20.65 -39.84 5.40
C LYS A 899 -21.00 -38.35 5.34
N PHE A 900 -21.85 -37.88 6.27
CA PHE A 900 -22.17 -36.45 6.39
C PHE A 900 -20.93 -35.60 6.65
N LYS A 901 -20.10 -35.98 7.65
CA LYS A 901 -18.88 -35.25 8.01
C LYS A 901 -17.84 -35.25 6.89
N GLN A 902 -17.68 -36.35 6.16
CA GLN A 902 -16.79 -36.42 4.99
C GLN A 902 -17.25 -35.46 3.87
N SER A 903 -18.55 -35.48 3.55
CA SER A 903 -19.11 -34.56 2.56
C SER A 903 -18.96 -33.10 3.00
N LEU A 904 -19.21 -32.82 4.28
CA LEU A 904 -19.10 -31.49 4.87
C LEU A 904 -17.68 -30.94 4.79
N VAL A 905 -16.67 -31.71 5.19
CA VAL A 905 -15.27 -31.31 5.10
C VAL A 905 -14.87 -31.06 3.63
N LYS A 906 -15.32 -31.91 2.70
CA LYS A 906 -15.08 -31.70 1.26
C LYS A 906 -15.68 -30.39 0.76
N THR A 907 -16.90 -30.06 1.16
CA THR A 907 -17.55 -28.79 0.80
C THR A 907 -16.80 -27.61 1.39
N LEU A 908 -16.44 -27.63 2.68
CA LEU A 908 -15.72 -26.55 3.34
C LEU A 908 -14.33 -26.30 2.73
N ARG A 909 -13.59 -27.36 2.37
CA ARG A 909 -12.30 -27.21 1.67
C ARG A 909 -12.45 -26.51 0.32
N ARG A 910 -13.55 -26.74 -0.39
CA ARG A 910 -13.83 -26.06 -1.66
C ARG A 910 -14.29 -24.61 -1.46
N VAL A 911 -15.13 -24.35 -0.45
CA VAL A 911 -15.75 -23.04 -0.24
C VAL A 911 -14.81 -22.07 0.48
N LEU A 912 -14.16 -22.50 1.56
CA LEU A 912 -13.35 -21.67 2.44
C LEU A 912 -11.83 -21.94 2.34
N GLY A 913 -11.44 -23.08 1.76
CA GLY A 913 -10.05 -23.53 1.72
C GLY A 913 -9.67 -24.46 2.88
N GLU A 914 -8.48 -25.06 2.78
CA GLU A 914 -7.99 -26.00 3.79
C GLU A 914 -7.56 -25.33 5.11
N GLU A 915 -7.08 -24.09 5.04
CA GLU A 915 -6.51 -23.36 6.18
C GLU A 915 -7.53 -22.59 7.02
N HIS A 916 -8.81 -22.64 6.64
CA HIS A 916 -9.87 -21.92 7.36
C HIS A 916 -10.15 -22.53 8.75
N PRO A 917 -10.35 -21.72 9.81
CA PRO A 917 -10.65 -22.21 11.16
C PRO A 917 -11.85 -23.19 11.22
N ASP A 918 -12.91 -22.93 10.46
CA ASP A 918 -14.07 -23.83 10.40
C ASP A 918 -13.75 -25.16 9.73
N THR A 919 -12.92 -25.15 8.67
CA THR A 919 -12.43 -26.38 8.04
C THR A 919 -11.62 -27.20 9.03
N PHE A 920 -10.81 -26.55 9.89
CA PHE A 920 -10.09 -27.23 10.96
C PHE A 920 -11.03 -27.90 11.97
N SER A 921 -12.03 -27.16 12.45
CA SER A 921 -13.03 -27.67 13.41
C SER A 921 -13.76 -28.91 12.87
N ARG A 922 -14.19 -28.89 11.60
CA ARG A 922 -14.88 -30.04 10.98
C ARG A 922 -13.96 -31.20 10.63
N THR A 923 -12.71 -30.93 10.27
CA THR A 923 -11.70 -31.98 10.11
C THR A 923 -11.38 -32.65 11.45
N GLN A 924 -11.31 -31.88 12.54
CA GLN A 924 -11.15 -32.40 13.90
C GLN A 924 -12.34 -33.29 14.29
N SER A 925 -13.57 -32.82 14.05
CA SER A 925 -14.78 -33.62 14.34
C SER A 925 -14.80 -34.94 13.55
N LEU A 926 -14.42 -34.91 12.27
CA LEU A 926 -14.27 -36.11 11.45
C LEU A 926 -13.22 -37.07 12.03
N ALA A 927 -12.08 -36.57 12.50
CA ALA A 927 -11.05 -37.38 13.16
C ALA A 927 -11.57 -38.03 14.45
N ILE A 928 -12.38 -37.31 15.25
CA ILE A 928 -13.03 -37.87 16.44
C ILE A 928 -13.97 -39.02 16.06
N THR A 929 -14.76 -38.88 14.98
CA THR A 929 -15.64 -39.93 14.47
C THR A 929 -14.85 -41.16 14.03
N LEU A 930 -13.78 -40.98 13.25
CA LEU A 930 -12.92 -42.08 12.80
C LEU A 930 -12.32 -42.84 13.98
N LYS A 931 -11.82 -42.13 15.00
CA LYS A 931 -11.36 -42.74 16.25
C LYS A 931 -12.47 -43.54 16.94
N SER A 932 -13.70 -43.00 17.00
CA SER A 932 -14.83 -43.70 17.63
C SER A 932 -15.24 -44.98 16.90
N LEU A 933 -14.96 -45.08 15.60
CA LEU A 933 -15.16 -46.25 14.76
C LEU A 933 -13.96 -47.22 14.79
N GLY A 934 -12.95 -46.98 15.63
CA GLY A 934 -11.73 -47.79 15.69
C GLY A 934 -10.76 -47.56 14.53
N ARG A 935 -11.05 -46.63 13.61
CA ARG A 935 -10.17 -46.23 12.49
C ARG A 935 -9.13 -45.21 12.97
N THR A 936 -8.45 -45.53 14.06
CA THR A 936 -7.58 -44.60 14.80
C THR A 936 -6.37 -44.14 13.99
N ASN A 937 -5.81 -45.01 13.14
CA ASN A 937 -4.71 -44.63 12.24
C ASN A 937 -5.12 -43.56 11.22
N GLU A 938 -6.34 -43.66 10.67
CA GLU A 938 -6.86 -42.63 9.77
C GLU A 938 -7.14 -41.32 10.50
N ALA A 939 -7.65 -41.40 11.73
CA ALA A 939 -7.81 -40.23 12.59
C ALA A 939 -6.46 -39.54 12.87
N LEU A 940 -5.39 -40.32 13.09
CA LEU A 940 -4.04 -39.81 13.30
C LEU A 940 -3.53 -39.05 12.06
N LEU A 941 -3.69 -39.64 10.86
CA LEU A 941 -3.30 -39.02 9.59
C LEU A 941 -4.02 -37.70 9.31
N LEU A 942 -5.24 -37.53 9.79
CA LEU A 942 -5.96 -36.25 9.68
C LEU A 942 -5.51 -35.23 10.72
N VAL A 943 -5.36 -35.63 11.99
CA VAL A 943 -5.15 -34.67 13.09
C VAL A 943 -3.70 -34.18 13.20
N GLN A 944 -2.71 -35.00 12.81
CA GLN A 944 -1.29 -34.63 12.90
C GLN A 944 -0.92 -33.41 12.02
N PRO A 945 -1.21 -33.37 10.71
CA PRO A 945 -0.97 -32.17 9.89
C PRO A 945 -1.86 -30.99 10.33
N LEU A 946 -3.04 -31.27 10.87
CA LEU A 946 -3.97 -30.26 11.36
C LEU A 946 -3.42 -29.50 12.59
N VAL A 947 -2.70 -30.17 13.48
CA VAL A 947 -1.99 -29.50 14.60
C VAL A 947 -0.90 -28.57 14.07
N LYS A 948 -0.16 -28.98 13.04
CA LYS A 948 0.88 -28.13 12.44
C LYS A 948 0.26 -26.87 11.81
N SER A 949 -0.77 -27.05 11.01
CA SER A 949 -1.46 -25.96 10.30
C SER A 949 -2.14 -25.00 11.29
N SER A 950 -2.82 -25.52 12.32
CA SER A 950 -3.44 -24.67 13.34
C SER A 950 -2.43 -23.86 14.16
N LYS A 951 -1.23 -24.41 14.45
CA LYS A 951 -0.14 -23.64 15.08
C LYS A 951 0.35 -22.48 14.20
N GLN A 952 0.40 -22.66 12.88
CA GLN A 952 0.86 -21.64 11.94
C GLN A 952 -0.20 -20.55 11.74
N ILE A 953 -1.46 -20.93 11.52
CA ILE A 953 -2.55 -20.01 11.17
C ILE A 953 -3.16 -19.34 12.41
N LEU A 954 -3.57 -20.14 13.41
CA LEU A 954 -4.22 -19.61 14.62
C LEU A 954 -3.20 -19.18 15.69
N GLY A 955 -1.99 -19.72 15.64
CA GLY A 955 -0.95 -19.52 16.64
C GLY A 955 -0.87 -20.64 17.68
N ILE A 956 0.30 -20.72 18.33
CA ILE A 956 0.65 -21.80 19.28
C ILE A 956 -0.12 -21.75 20.61
N ASN A 957 -0.74 -20.62 20.91
CA ASN A 957 -1.43 -20.33 22.18
C ASN A 957 -2.95 -20.15 22.01
N HIS A 958 -3.47 -20.43 20.81
CA HIS A 958 -4.90 -20.28 20.53
C HIS A 958 -5.72 -21.46 21.08
N PRO A 959 -6.91 -21.23 21.68
CA PRO A 959 -7.80 -22.28 22.18
C PRO A 959 -8.15 -23.37 21.17
N GLY A 960 -8.33 -22.99 19.90
CA GLY A 960 -8.55 -23.95 18.80
C GLY A 960 -7.37 -24.90 18.59
N THR A 961 -6.14 -24.39 18.62
CA THR A 961 -4.91 -25.20 18.52
C THR A 961 -4.79 -26.15 19.72
N PHE A 962 -5.17 -25.71 20.91
CA PHE A 962 -5.20 -26.56 22.10
C PHE A 962 -6.22 -27.70 21.98
N SER A 963 -7.42 -27.41 21.45
CA SER A 963 -8.48 -28.41 21.21
C SER A 963 -8.04 -29.48 20.20
N ILE A 964 -7.42 -29.07 19.10
CA ILE A 964 -6.91 -30.02 18.09
C ILE A 964 -5.75 -30.84 18.67
N SER A 965 -4.85 -30.22 19.45
CA SER A 965 -3.75 -30.91 20.13
C SER A 965 -4.25 -31.92 21.18
N LEU A 966 -5.35 -31.61 21.89
CA LEU A 966 -6.02 -32.57 22.77
C LEU A 966 -6.50 -33.79 21.96
N THR A 967 -7.08 -33.55 20.79
CA THR A 967 -7.58 -34.62 19.92
C THR A 967 -6.44 -35.52 19.43
N LEU A 968 -5.29 -34.94 19.07
CA LEU A 968 -4.08 -35.70 18.77
C LEU A 968 -3.64 -36.56 19.96
N ALA A 969 -3.51 -35.98 21.14
CA ALA A 969 -3.09 -36.72 22.34
C ALA A 969 -4.06 -37.87 22.68
N LEU A 970 -5.37 -37.65 22.55
CA LEU A 970 -6.37 -38.69 22.74
C LEU A 970 -6.38 -39.76 21.64
N THR A 971 -5.90 -39.43 20.44
CA THR A 971 -5.76 -40.39 19.32
C THR A 971 -4.52 -41.25 19.53
N ILE A 972 -3.39 -40.66 19.91
CA ILE A 972 -2.17 -41.36 20.30
C ILE A 972 -2.43 -42.30 21.48
N ARG A 973 -3.17 -41.83 22.50
CA ARG A 973 -3.61 -42.68 23.62
C ARG A 973 -4.44 -43.88 23.14
N ALA A 974 -5.35 -43.67 22.20
CA ALA A 974 -6.19 -44.74 21.64
C ALA A 974 -5.41 -45.74 20.77
N LEU A 975 -4.19 -45.41 20.32
CA LEU A 975 -3.25 -46.34 19.68
C LEU A 975 -2.42 -47.15 20.69
N GLY A 976 -2.64 -46.95 22.00
CA GLY A 976 -1.88 -47.61 23.05
C GLY A 976 -0.55 -46.93 23.40
N GLN A 977 -0.24 -45.78 22.80
CA GLN A 977 0.97 -45.00 23.07
C GLN A 977 0.78 -44.04 24.26
N SER A 978 0.35 -44.58 25.42
CA SER A 978 -0.04 -43.76 26.58
C SER A 978 1.07 -42.89 27.15
N SER A 979 2.36 -43.27 26.99
CA SER A 979 3.51 -42.47 27.45
C SER A 979 3.68 -41.17 26.64
N GLU A 980 3.54 -41.24 25.33
CA GLU A 980 3.61 -40.07 24.45
C GLU A 980 2.39 -39.15 24.67
N ALA A 981 1.20 -39.76 24.77
CA ALA A 981 -0.02 -39.03 25.10
C ALA A 981 0.09 -38.30 26.46
N PHE A 982 0.70 -38.93 27.47
CA PHE A 982 0.94 -38.31 28.77
C PHE A 982 1.79 -37.04 28.67
N SER A 983 2.92 -37.08 27.94
CA SER A 983 3.78 -35.91 27.75
C SER A 983 3.05 -34.73 27.07
N LEU A 984 2.27 -35.04 26.02
CA LEU A 984 1.46 -34.04 25.32
C LEU A 984 0.37 -33.45 26.21
N LEU A 985 -0.37 -34.30 26.95
CA LEU A 985 -1.42 -33.87 27.88
C LEU A 985 -0.86 -33.03 29.02
N GLN A 986 0.30 -33.39 29.57
CA GLN A 986 0.95 -32.62 30.64
C GLN A 986 1.30 -31.20 30.17
N THR A 987 1.90 -31.10 28.98
CA THR A 987 2.20 -29.81 28.35
C THR A 987 0.92 -29.00 28.12
N LEU A 988 -0.13 -29.66 27.63
CA LEU A 988 -1.40 -29.03 27.33
C LEU A 988 -2.11 -28.51 28.59
N VAL A 989 -2.14 -29.29 29.69
CA VAL A 989 -2.66 -28.84 31.00
C VAL A 989 -1.94 -27.58 31.46
N GLY A 990 -0.61 -27.51 31.32
CA GLY A 990 0.16 -26.30 31.62
C GLY A 990 -0.34 -25.09 30.84
N LYS A 991 -0.51 -25.24 29.52
CA LYS A 991 -1.04 -24.18 28.66
C LYS A 991 -2.46 -23.74 29.05
N TYR A 992 -3.38 -24.67 29.26
CA TYR A 992 -4.75 -24.35 29.68
C TYR A 992 -4.76 -23.60 31.03
N LYS A 993 -3.93 -23.99 31.99
CA LYS A 993 -3.79 -23.29 33.28
C LYS A 993 -3.30 -21.85 33.10
N THR A 994 -2.33 -21.61 32.24
CA THR A 994 -1.78 -20.26 32.00
C THR A 994 -2.78 -19.36 31.28
N PHE A 995 -3.47 -19.86 30.24
CA PHE A 995 -4.28 -19.01 29.35
C PHE A 995 -5.76 -18.94 29.72
N MET A 996 -6.34 -19.99 30.32
CA MET A 996 -7.75 -20.01 30.74
C MET A 996 -7.92 -19.97 32.26
N GLY A 997 -6.85 -20.22 33.02
CA GLY A 997 -6.90 -20.32 34.47
C GLY A 997 -7.15 -21.76 34.97
N TYR A 998 -6.88 -21.95 36.26
CA TYR A 998 -7.00 -23.25 36.95
C TYR A 998 -8.44 -23.73 37.09
N GLU A 999 -9.37 -22.80 37.23
CA GLU A 999 -10.78 -23.07 37.55
C GLU A 999 -11.64 -23.29 36.29
N HIS A 1000 -11.09 -23.00 35.11
CA HIS A 1000 -11.83 -23.07 33.87
C HIS A 1000 -12.31 -24.50 33.56
N PRO A 1001 -13.57 -24.71 33.14
CA PRO A 1001 -14.12 -26.05 32.87
C PRO A 1001 -13.30 -26.87 31.86
N GLN A 1002 -12.71 -26.20 30.86
CA GLN A 1002 -11.85 -26.87 29.86
C GLN A 1002 -10.51 -27.32 30.46
N THR A 1003 -9.92 -26.53 31.36
CA THR A 1003 -8.69 -26.90 32.09
C THR A 1003 -8.94 -28.15 32.92
N LEU A 1004 -10.06 -28.19 33.65
CA LEU A 1004 -10.47 -29.36 34.43
C LEU A 1004 -10.67 -30.60 33.55
N ARG A 1005 -11.33 -30.44 32.39
CA ARG A 1005 -11.57 -31.53 31.43
C ARG A 1005 -10.26 -32.12 30.87
N VAL A 1006 -9.32 -31.28 30.47
CA VAL A 1006 -8.01 -31.74 29.96
C VAL A 1006 -7.20 -32.40 31.07
N THR A 1007 -7.25 -31.86 32.29
CA THR A 1007 -6.60 -32.44 33.48
C THR A 1007 -7.20 -33.81 33.81
N GLN A 1008 -8.50 -34.00 33.60
CA GLN A 1008 -9.15 -35.30 33.77
C GLN A 1008 -8.69 -36.33 32.72
N HIS A 1009 -8.45 -35.91 31.47
CA HIS A 1009 -7.83 -36.80 30.46
C HIS A 1009 -6.41 -37.21 30.85
N LEU A 1010 -5.64 -36.30 31.48
CA LEU A 1010 -4.33 -36.62 32.05
C LEU A 1010 -4.43 -37.64 33.19
N ALA A 1011 -5.37 -37.46 34.12
CA ALA A 1011 -5.64 -38.42 35.21
C ALA A 1011 -6.00 -39.82 34.66
N GLY A 1012 -6.84 -39.89 33.62
CA GLY A 1012 -7.17 -41.16 32.95
C GLY A 1012 -5.97 -41.82 32.27
N THR A 1013 -5.02 -41.03 31.74
CA THR A 1013 -3.80 -41.55 31.10
C THR A 1013 -2.79 -42.05 32.14
N LEU A 1014 -2.69 -41.37 33.30
CA LEU A 1014 -1.93 -41.85 34.45
C LEU A 1014 -2.42 -43.21 34.94
N LEU A 1015 -3.74 -43.42 34.97
CA LEU A 1015 -4.33 -44.71 35.33
C LEU A 1015 -3.93 -45.83 34.35
N GLU A 1016 -3.92 -45.56 33.04
CA GLU A 1016 -3.47 -46.53 32.02
C GLU A 1016 -1.98 -46.88 32.15
N LEU A 1017 -1.16 -45.92 32.58
CA LEU A 1017 0.27 -46.13 32.86
C LEU A 1017 0.52 -46.83 34.20
N GLY A 1018 -0.52 -47.16 34.98
CA GLY A 1018 -0.40 -47.78 36.29
C GLY A 1018 0.02 -46.81 37.41
N ARG A 1019 0.09 -45.50 37.14
CA ARG A 1019 0.43 -44.44 38.10
C ARG A 1019 -0.80 -44.02 38.90
N THR A 1020 -1.43 -44.99 39.55
CA THR A 1020 -2.78 -44.86 40.12
C THR A 1020 -2.85 -43.86 41.28
N HIS A 1021 -1.80 -43.74 42.10
CA HIS A 1021 -1.79 -42.78 43.21
C HIS A 1021 -1.78 -41.32 42.73
N GLU A 1022 -1.01 -41.02 41.70
CA GLU A 1022 -0.98 -39.68 41.08
C GLU A 1022 -2.31 -39.36 40.39
N ALA A 1023 -2.90 -40.35 39.71
CA ALA A 1023 -4.23 -40.21 39.12
C ALA A 1023 -5.30 -39.89 40.19
N LEU A 1024 -5.22 -40.55 41.36
CA LEU A 1024 -6.13 -40.32 42.49
C LEU A 1024 -6.01 -38.89 43.03
N GLN A 1025 -4.79 -38.44 43.33
CA GLN A 1025 -4.54 -37.08 43.84
C GLN A 1025 -5.04 -36.01 42.86
N LEU A 1026 -4.73 -36.19 41.58
CA LEU A 1026 -5.16 -35.26 40.53
C LEU A 1026 -6.70 -35.22 40.41
N GLN A 1027 -7.34 -36.38 40.48
CA GLN A 1027 -8.80 -36.47 40.39
C GLN A 1027 -9.53 -35.87 41.60
N GLN A 1028 -8.96 -36.00 42.80
CA GLN A 1028 -9.47 -35.35 44.01
C GLN A 1028 -9.41 -33.82 43.88
N SER A 1029 -8.28 -33.28 43.41
CA SER A 1029 -8.10 -31.84 43.15
C SER A 1029 -9.11 -31.31 42.10
N ILE A 1030 -9.36 -32.07 41.03
CA ILE A 1030 -10.38 -31.72 40.03
C ILE A 1030 -11.77 -31.67 40.67
N LEU A 1031 -12.12 -32.66 41.49
CA LEU A 1031 -13.43 -32.72 42.14
C LEU A 1031 -13.63 -31.54 43.11
N GLU A 1032 -12.64 -31.23 43.92
CA GLU A 1032 -12.66 -30.09 44.84
C GLU A 1032 -12.83 -28.76 44.09
N THR A 1033 -12.01 -28.54 43.07
CA THR A 1033 -12.06 -27.31 42.26
C THR A 1033 -13.40 -27.19 41.53
N SER A 1034 -13.87 -28.26 40.89
CA SER A 1034 -15.13 -28.24 40.14
C SER A 1034 -16.34 -27.99 41.05
N ARG A 1035 -16.38 -28.54 42.27
CA ARG A 1035 -17.46 -28.31 43.24
C ARG A 1035 -17.51 -26.86 43.75
N ARG A 1036 -16.36 -26.19 43.83
CA ARG A 1036 -16.29 -24.80 44.27
C ARG A 1036 -16.82 -23.82 43.22
N VAL A 1037 -16.56 -24.11 41.94
CA VAL A 1037 -16.76 -23.12 40.84
C VAL A 1037 -18.03 -23.41 40.04
N LEU A 1038 -18.49 -24.66 40.00
CA LEU A 1038 -19.62 -25.09 39.17
C LEU A 1038 -20.78 -25.56 40.03
N HIS A 1039 -21.99 -25.45 39.48
CA HIS A 1039 -23.19 -25.96 40.12
C HIS A 1039 -23.05 -27.48 40.40
N PRO A 1040 -23.57 -28.01 41.53
CA PRO A 1040 -23.44 -29.44 41.86
C PRO A 1040 -23.98 -30.40 40.79
N ASN A 1041 -24.96 -29.95 40.01
CA ASN A 1041 -25.56 -30.71 38.91
C ASN A 1041 -24.80 -30.57 37.57
N HIS A 1042 -23.72 -29.80 37.53
CA HIS A 1042 -22.96 -29.58 36.31
C HIS A 1042 -22.31 -30.89 35.81
N PRO A 1043 -22.35 -31.19 34.50
CA PRO A 1043 -21.80 -32.44 33.95
C PRO A 1043 -20.35 -32.73 34.35
N THR A 1044 -19.48 -31.72 34.41
CA THR A 1044 -18.08 -31.86 34.86
C THR A 1044 -17.96 -32.36 36.30
N VAL A 1045 -18.77 -31.84 37.23
CA VAL A 1045 -18.73 -32.27 38.64
C VAL A 1045 -19.15 -33.72 38.76
N LEU A 1046 -20.26 -34.07 38.11
CA LEU A 1046 -20.81 -35.42 38.15
C LEU A 1046 -19.86 -36.44 37.49
N THR A 1047 -19.21 -36.05 36.39
CA THR A 1047 -18.19 -36.87 35.72
C THR A 1047 -16.92 -37.00 36.57
N ALA A 1048 -16.55 -35.96 37.32
CA ALA A 1048 -15.41 -36.00 38.22
C ALA A 1048 -15.65 -36.98 39.39
N ILE A 1049 -16.85 -36.98 39.98
CA ILE A 1049 -17.27 -37.96 41.00
C ILE A 1049 -17.23 -39.38 40.42
N GLN A 1050 -17.80 -39.57 39.23
CA GLN A 1050 -17.83 -40.87 38.58
C GLN A 1050 -16.43 -41.42 38.30
N THR A 1051 -15.52 -40.56 37.81
CA THR A 1051 -14.14 -40.94 37.49
C THR A 1051 -13.37 -41.29 38.76
N LEU A 1052 -13.55 -40.52 39.84
CA LEU A 1052 -12.97 -40.83 41.15
C LEU A 1052 -13.42 -42.20 41.67
N ALA A 1053 -14.71 -42.52 41.55
CA ALA A 1053 -15.23 -43.83 41.93
C ALA A 1053 -14.69 -44.98 41.06
N VAL A 1054 -14.40 -44.72 39.78
CA VAL A 1054 -13.72 -45.70 38.91
C VAL A 1054 -12.28 -45.93 39.36
N ILE A 1055 -11.56 -44.89 39.77
CA ILE A 1055 -10.19 -45.03 40.31
C ILE A 1055 -10.19 -45.82 41.63
N PHE A 1056 -11.13 -45.55 42.54
CA PHE A 1056 -11.28 -46.35 43.77
C PHE A 1056 -11.54 -47.83 43.47
N ASN A 1057 -12.42 -48.12 42.51
CA ASN A 1057 -12.63 -49.50 42.05
C ASN A 1057 -11.36 -50.15 41.49
N ALA A 1058 -10.56 -49.40 40.71
CA ALA A 1058 -9.30 -49.90 40.17
C ALA A 1058 -8.26 -50.18 41.26
N LEU A 1059 -8.31 -49.44 42.38
CA LEU A 1059 -7.49 -49.66 43.58
C LEU A 1059 -7.99 -50.81 44.46
N GLY A 1060 -9.15 -51.41 44.15
CA GLY A 1060 -9.80 -52.42 45.00
C GLY A 1060 -10.61 -51.85 46.17
N ASP A 1061 -10.66 -50.53 46.33
CA ASP A 1061 -11.45 -49.86 47.35
C ASP A 1061 -12.90 -49.66 46.89
N HIS A 1062 -13.61 -50.78 46.80
CA HIS A 1062 -14.98 -50.81 46.30
C HIS A 1062 -15.98 -50.13 47.25
N ASN A 1063 -15.65 -49.99 48.53
CA ASN A 1063 -16.50 -49.34 49.52
C ASN A 1063 -16.56 -47.82 49.31
N ASN A 1064 -15.41 -47.16 49.14
CA ASN A 1064 -15.38 -45.74 48.81
C ASN A 1064 -15.98 -45.45 47.44
N ALA A 1065 -15.77 -46.34 46.47
CA ALA A 1065 -16.44 -46.26 45.17
C ALA A 1065 -17.98 -46.32 45.31
N LEU A 1066 -18.50 -47.21 46.15
CA LEU A 1066 -19.93 -47.35 46.40
C LEU A 1066 -20.53 -46.10 47.06
N GLN A 1067 -19.85 -45.55 48.09
CA GLN A 1067 -20.28 -44.35 48.80
C GLN A 1067 -20.41 -43.12 47.89
N LEU A 1068 -19.54 -43.00 46.87
CA LEU A 1068 -19.63 -41.91 45.89
C LEU A 1068 -20.71 -42.15 44.83
N GLN A 1069 -20.91 -43.39 44.39
CA GLN A 1069 -21.80 -43.71 43.27
C GLN A 1069 -23.29 -43.72 43.64
N GLN A 1070 -23.65 -44.15 44.85
CA GLN A 1070 -25.05 -44.18 45.29
C GLN A 1070 -25.74 -42.79 45.23
N PRO A 1071 -25.21 -41.74 45.89
CA PRO A 1071 -25.81 -40.41 45.82
C PRO A 1071 -25.72 -39.83 44.40
N LEU A 1072 -24.64 -40.12 43.66
CA LEU A 1072 -24.47 -39.67 42.28
C LEU A 1072 -25.55 -40.21 41.33
N VAL A 1073 -25.94 -41.48 41.49
CA VAL A 1073 -27.01 -42.09 40.69
C VAL A 1073 -28.33 -41.40 40.98
N GLU A 1074 -28.66 -41.17 42.25
CA GLU A 1074 -29.92 -40.52 42.63
C GLU A 1074 -29.98 -39.07 42.12
N GLN A 1075 -28.90 -38.32 42.31
CA GLN A 1075 -28.76 -36.98 41.76
C GLN A 1075 -28.90 -36.97 40.23
N SER A 1076 -28.32 -37.96 39.53
CA SER A 1076 -28.47 -38.09 38.07
C SER A 1076 -29.92 -38.32 37.65
N LYS A 1077 -30.66 -39.16 38.38
CA LYS A 1077 -32.06 -39.45 38.09
C LYS A 1077 -32.94 -38.22 38.27
N GLN A 1078 -32.67 -37.42 39.31
CA GLN A 1078 -33.40 -36.18 39.55
C GLN A 1078 -33.13 -35.12 38.48
N VAL A 1079 -31.88 -34.98 38.04
CA VAL A 1079 -31.47 -33.92 37.10
C VAL A 1079 -31.78 -34.28 35.65
N LEU A 1080 -31.38 -35.48 35.22
CA LEU A 1080 -31.41 -35.90 33.82
C LEU A 1080 -32.58 -36.85 33.51
N GLY A 1081 -33.23 -37.39 34.54
CA GLY A 1081 -34.22 -38.46 34.40
C GLY A 1081 -33.62 -39.86 34.39
N ASN A 1082 -34.49 -40.86 34.57
CA ASN A 1082 -34.14 -42.28 34.55
C ASN A 1082 -33.71 -42.78 33.16
N ASP A 1083 -34.21 -42.12 32.11
CA ASP A 1083 -33.99 -42.51 30.72
C ASP A 1083 -32.75 -41.86 30.09
N HIS A 1084 -32.02 -41.03 30.82
CA HIS A 1084 -30.82 -40.39 30.27
C HIS A 1084 -29.64 -41.36 30.15
N GLY A 1085 -28.90 -41.27 29.05
CA GLY A 1085 -27.73 -42.12 28.78
C GLY A 1085 -26.68 -42.10 29.90
N ASP A 1086 -26.40 -40.92 30.45
CA ASP A 1086 -25.45 -40.77 31.55
C ASP A 1086 -25.99 -41.35 32.86
N SER A 1087 -27.29 -41.20 33.15
CA SER A 1087 -27.94 -41.85 34.31
C SER A 1087 -27.79 -43.36 34.22
N LEU A 1088 -28.09 -43.93 33.04
CA LEU A 1088 -27.94 -45.37 32.79
C LEU A 1088 -26.48 -45.83 32.90
N THR A 1089 -25.52 -45.00 32.49
CA THR A 1089 -24.08 -45.31 32.62
C THR A 1089 -23.64 -45.29 34.08
N ARG A 1090 -24.12 -44.34 34.88
CA ARG A 1090 -23.85 -44.26 36.32
C ARG A 1090 -24.45 -45.46 37.08
N ILE A 1091 -25.68 -45.85 36.75
CA ILE A 1091 -26.30 -47.07 37.32
C ILE A 1091 -25.51 -48.31 36.90
N GLN A 1092 -25.05 -48.38 35.64
CA GLN A 1092 -24.21 -49.48 35.17
C GLN A 1092 -22.88 -49.56 35.93
N ASN A 1093 -22.25 -48.42 36.22
CA ASN A 1093 -21.02 -48.36 37.01
C ASN A 1093 -21.25 -48.76 38.47
N LEU A 1094 -22.38 -48.35 39.07
CA LEU A 1094 -22.81 -48.81 40.38
C LEU A 1094 -22.99 -50.34 40.42
N ALA A 1095 -23.62 -50.92 39.40
CA ALA A 1095 -23.76 -52.36 39.30
C ALA A 1095 -22.41 -53.09 39.15
N ILE A 1096 -21.43 -52.49 38.47
CA ILE A 1096 -20.06 -53.02 38.40
C ILE A 1096 -19.40 -53.01 39.79
N THR A 1097 -19.54 -51.93 40.56
CA THR A 1097 -19.02 -51.85 41.93
C THR A 1097 -19.66 -52.90 42.84
N LEU A 1098 -20.98 -53.07 42.77
CA LEU A 1098 -21.71 -54.10 43.53
C LEU A 1098 -21.24 -55.51 43.16
N ARG A 1099 -21.02 -55.78 41.86
CA ARG A 1099 -20.43 -57.05 41.41
C ARG A 1099 -19.04 -57.26 42.00
N ASN A 1100 -18.19 -56.23 42.04
CA ASN A 1100 -16.85 -56.34 42.60
C ASN A 1100 -16.86 -56.56 44.12
N LEU A 1101 -17.88 -56.06 44.83
CA LEU A 1101 -18.15 -56.36 46.25
C LEU A 1101 -18.75 -57.76 46.49
N GLY A 1102 -19.01 -58.55 45.44
CA GLY A 1102 -19.66 -59.85 45.54
C GLY A 1102 -21.18 -59.80 45.70
N ARG A 1103 -21.80 -58.61 45.65
CA ARG A 1103 -23.26 -58.39 45.72
C ARG A 1103 -23.91 -58.64 44.36
N PHE A 1104 -23.77 -59.88 43.86
CA PHE A 1104 -24.10 -60.23 42.49
C PHE A 1104 -25.60 -60.11 42.14
N HIS A 1105 -26.50 -60.45 43.06
CA HIS A 1105 -27.95 -60.37 42.82
C HIS A 1105 -28.43 -58.92 42.65
N GLU A 1106 -27.92 -57.99 43.45
CA GLU A 1106 -28.24 -56.57 43.32
C GLU A 1106 -27.66 -55.97 42.03
N ALA A 1107 -26.42 -56.35 41.69
CA ALA A 1107 -25.80 -55.99 40.42
C ALA A 1107 -26.63 -56.51 39.22
N LEU A 1108 -27.15 -57.73 39.31
CA LEU A 1108 -27.99 -58.35 38.28
C LEU A 1108 -29.29 -57.58 38.06
N GLN A 1109 -30.01 -57.23 39.13
CA GLN A 1109 -31.26 -56.46 39.05
C GLN A 1109 -31.06 -55.08 38.42
N LEU A 1110 -30.01 -54.36 38.83
CA LEU A 1110 -29.69 -53.07 38.24
C LEU A 1110 -29.29 -53.20 36.76
N GLN A 1111 -28.53 -54.23 36.38
CA GLN A 1111 -28.15 -54.45 34.98
C GLN A 1111 -29.36 -54.76 34.11
N GLN A 1112 -30.27 -55.62 34.57
CA GLN A 1112 -31.49 -55.97 33.83
C GLN A 1112 -32.37 -54.75 33.56
N SER A 1113 -32.67 -53.97 34.59
CA SER A 1113 -33.46 -52.73 34.45
C SER A 1113 -32.80 -51.73 33.49
N VAL A 1114 -31.50 -51.49 33.62
CA VAL A 1114 -30.76 -50.56 32.76
C VAL A 1114 -30.72 -51.04 31.30
N ILE A 1115 -30.62 -52.35 31.06
CA ILE A 1115 -30.64 -52.93 29.71
C ILE A 1115 -32.01 -52.76 29.07
N GLU A 1116 -33.09 -53.03 29.81
CA GLU A 1116 -34.46 -52.87 29.31
C GLU A 1116 -34.73 -51.42 28.90
N ILE A 1117 -34.36 -50.46 29.76
CA ILE A 1117 -34.47 -49.04 29.47
C ILE A 1117 -33.59 -48.66 28.26
N SER A 1118 -32.35 -49.17 28.19
CA SER A 1118 -31.44 -48.89 27.06
C SER A 1118 -31.96 -49.44 25.73
N LYS A 1119 -32.60 -50.62 25.74
CA LYS A 1119 -33.26 -51.22 24.56
C LYS A 1119 -34.41 -50.36 24.08
N ARG A 1120 -35.19 -49.77 25.00
CA ARG A 1120 -36.29 -48.86 24.65
C ARG A 1120 -35.79 -47.56 24.03
N ILE A 1121 -34.71 -46.98 24.55
CA ILE A 1121 -34.23 -45.65 24.12
C ILE A 1121 -33.41 -45.70 22.84
N TRP A 1122 -32.39 -46.57 22.80
CA TRP A 1122 -31.45 -46.63 21.67
C TRP A 1122 -31.62 -47.87 20.79
N GLY A 1123 -32.46 -48.82 21.20
CA GLY A 1123 -32.58 -50.11 20.54
C GLY A 1123 -31.62 -51.18 21.09
N PRO A 1124 -31.87 -52.44 20.74
CA PRO A 1124 -31.11 -53.58 21.23
C PRO A 1124 -29.68 -53.66 20.69
N GLU A 1125 -29.40 -53.02 19.55
CA GLU A 1125 -28.14 -53.10 18.82
C GLU A 1125 -27.22 -51.89 19.03
N HIS A 1126 -27.66 -50.90 19.78
CA HIS A 1126 -26.86 -49.71 20.04
C HIS A 1126 -25.57 -50.05 20.82
N PRO A 1127 -24.41 -49.47 20.48
CA PRO A 1127 -23.14 -49.76 21.16
C PRO A 1127 -23.22 -49.67 22.70
N SER A 1128 -23.87 -48.63 23.23
CA SER A 1128 -24.06 -48.46 24.68
C SER A 1128 -24.96 -49.53 25.32
N THR A 1129 -25.99 -50.01 24.60
CA THR A 1129 -26.85 -51.12 25.07
C THR A 1129 -26.04 -52.42 25.12
N LEU A 1130 -25.25 -52.68 24.09
CA LEU A 1130 -24.42 -53.89 24.00
C LEU A 1130 -23.33 -53.94 25.08
N ILE A 1131 -22.74 -52.79 25.47
CA ILE A 1131 -21.79 -52.72 26.60
C ILE A 1131 -22.45 -53.15 27.91
N LYS A 1132 -23.71 -52.76 28.14
CA LYS A 1132 -24.46 -53.14 29.35
C LYS A 1132 -24.79 -54.63 29.35
N ILE A 1133 -25.22 -55.16 28.20
CA ILE A 1133 -25.47 -56.60 28.00
C ILE A 1133 -24.17 -57.41 28.21
N GLN A 1134 -23.01 -56.91 27.74
CA GLN A 1134 -21.71 -57.52 28.01
C GLN A 1134 -21.41 -57.59 29.51
N SER A 1135 -21.66 -56.49 30.23
CA SER A 1135 -21.46 -56.41 31.67
C SER A 1135 -22.34 -57.41 32.44
N LEU A 1136 -23.59 -57.59 31.99
CA LEU A 1136 -24.51 -58.62 32.48
C LEU A 1136 -23.95 -60.03 32.29
N ALA A 1137 -23.45 -60.36 31.09
CA ALA A 1137 -22.85 -61.67 30.83
C ALA A 1137 -21.64 -61.96 31.74
N ILE A 1138 -20.84 -60.94 32.05
CA ILE A 1138 -19.73 -61.08 33.00
C ILE A 1138 -20.25 -61.35 34.42
N THR A 1139 -21.32 -60.68 34.86
CA THR A 1139 -21.96 -60.93 36.16
C THR A 1139 -22.54 -62.35 36.25
N LEU A 1140 -23.24 -62.82 35.20
CA LEU A 1140 -23.78 -64.18 35.12
C LEU A 1140 -22.68 -65.24 35.20
N ARG A 1141 -21.55 -65.01 34.50
CA ARG A 1141 -20.37 -65.88 34.61
C ARG A 1141 -19.83 -65.95 36.04
N LYS A 1142 -19.74 -64.80 36.74
CA LYS A 1142 -19.30 -64.75 38.15
C LYS A 1142 -20.29 -65.42 39.12
N LEU A 1143 -21.58 -65.43 38.79
CA LEU A 1143 -22.63 -66.17 39.51
C LEU A 1143 -22.63 -67.69 39.22
N GLY A 1144 -21.80 -68.18 38.29
CA GLY A 1144 -21.80 -69.58 37.86
C GLY A 1144 -22.89 -69.95 36.85
N ARG A 1145 -23.69 -68.98 36.38
CA ARG A 1145 -24.71 -69.17 35.32
C ARG A 1145 -24.05 -69.14 33.93
N LEU A 1146 -23.19 -70.13 33.68
CA LEU A 1146 -22.30 -70.14 32.52
C LEU A 1146 -23.03 -70.29 31.17
N ASN A 1147 -24.11 -71.08 31.12
CA ASN A 1147 -24.89 -71.26 29.88
C ASN A 1147 -25.61 -69.97 29.46
N ASP A 1148 -26.23 -69.26 30.40
CA ASP A 1148 -26.88 -67.96 30.12
C ASP A 1148 -25.85 -66.92 29.68
N ALA A 1149 -24.66 -66.93 30.29
CA ALA A 1149 -23.57 -66.08 29.88
C ALA A 1149 -23.08 -66.43 28.47
N LEU A 1150 -23.00 -67.71 28.11
CA LEU A 1150 -22.58 -68.17 26.78
C LEU A 1150 -23.54 -67.68 25.68
N GLU A 1151 -24.85 -67.87 25.86
CA GLU A 1151 -25.87 -67.46 24.88
C GLU A 1151 -25.79 -65.95 24.60
N ILE A 1152 -25.64 -65.14 25.64
CA ILE A 1152 -25.47 -63.69 25.51
C ILE A 1152 -24.17 -63.37 24.77
N GLN A 1153 -23.04 -63.99 25.13
CA GLN A 1153 -21.74 -63.70 24.49
C GLN A 1153 -21.74 -64.07 22.99
N GLN A 1154 -22.34 -65.22 22.62
CA GLN A 1154 -22.49 -65.62 21.22
C GLN A 1154 -23.28 -64.58 20.42
N THR A 1155 -24.44 -64.18 20.96
CA THR A 1155 -25.27 -63.13 20.37
C THR A 1155 -24.51 -61.81 20.24
N LEU A 1156 -23.79 -61.40 21.28
CA LEU A 1156 -23.02 -60.16 21.29
C LEU A 1156 -21.91 -60.12 20.24
N VAL A 1157 -21.22 -61.24 19.99
CA VAL A 1157 -20.19 -61.34 18.94
C VAL A 1157 -20.81 -61.19 17.55
N VAL A 1158 -21.91 -61.90 17.28
CA VAL A 1158 -22.62 -61.82 15.99
C VAL A 1158 -23.11 -60.40 15.73
N VAL A 1159 -23.79 -59.79 16.69
CA VAL A 1159 -24.28 -58.41 16.58
C VAL A 1159 -23.13 -57.43 16.42
N SER A 1160 -22.02 -57.59 17.15
CA SER A 1160 -20.84 -56.71 17.01
C SER A 1160 -20.25 -56.75 15.60
N LYS A 1161 -20.06 -57.94 15.04
CA LYS A 1161 -19.53 -58.11 13.67
C LYS A 1161 -20.41 -57.40 12.65
N ARG A 1162 -21.73 -57.47 12.83
CA ARG A 1162 -22.71 -56.82 11.93
C ARG A 1162 -22.76 -55.29 12.10
N VAL A 1163 -22.77 -54.79 13.34
CA VAL A 1163 -23.06 -53.37 13.63
C VAL A 1163 -21.81 -52.48 13.55
N ILE A 1164 -20.70 -52.90 14.17
CA ILE A 1164 -19.47 -52.09 14.26
C ILE A 1164 -18.31 -52.69 13.45
N GLY A 1165 -18.48 -53.87 12.86
CA GLY A 1165 -17.49 -54.54 12.04
C GLY A 1165 -16.67 -55.60 12.78
N SER A 1166 -16.07 -56.52 12.02
CA SER A 1166 -15.21 -57.58 12.53
C SER A 1166 -13.93 -57.08 13.16
N ASP A 1167 -13.39 -55.99 12.61
CA ASP A 1167 -12.04 -55.50 12.90
C ASP A 1167 -12.03 -54.44 14.02
N HIS A 1168 -13.19 -54.14 14.61
CA HIS A 1168 -13.31 -53.16 15.68
C HIS A 1168 -12.75 -53.69 17.01
N PRO A 1169 -12.01 -52.89 17.81
CA PRO A 1169 -11.45 -53.33 19.10
C PRO A 1169 -12.49 -53.90 20.08
N PHE A 1170 -13.70 -53.33 20.12
CA PHE A 1170 -14.80 -53.89 20.91
C PHE A 1170 -15.29 -55.26 20.42
N THR A 1171 -15.22 -55.56 19.12
CA THR A 1171 -15.55 -56.91 18.60
C THR A 1171 -14.49 -57.91 19.06
N PHE A 1172 -13.22 -57.54 19.03
CA PHE A 1172 -12.12 -58.35 19.57
C PHE A 1172 -12.31 -58.68 21.05
N ARG A 1173 -12.64 -57.67 21.87
CA ARG A 1173 -12.90 -57.86 23.30
C ARG A 1173 -14.11 -58.77 23.56
N ARG A 1174 -15.12 -58.78 22.69
CA ARG A 1174 -16.27 -59.71 22.81
C ARG A 1174 -15.90 -61.14 22.44
N ILE A 1175 -15.09 -61.33 21.39
CA ILE A 1175 -14.56 -62.65 21.01
C ILE A 1175 -13.72 -63.22 22.16
N GLN A 1176 -12.84 -62.40 22.76
CA GLN A 1176 -12.06 -62.80 23.93
C GLN A 1176 -12.94 -63.18 25.13
N ASN A 1177 -14.02 -62.42 25.39
CA ASN A 1177 -14.93 -62.74 26.49
C ASN A 1177 -15.73 -64.02 26.23
N LEU A 1178 -16.13 -64.29 24.99
CA LEU A 1178 -16.74 -65.54 24.57
C LEU A 1178 -15.77 -66.72 24.79
N SER A 1179 -14.54 -66.61 24.31
CA SER A 1179 -13.46 -67.59 24.55
C SER A 1179 -13.25 -67.85 26.04
N THR A 1180 -13.25 -66.79 26.86
CA THR A 1180 -13.13 -66.93 28.31
C THR A 1180 -14.29 -67.74 28.88
N THR A 1181 -15.53 -67.47 28.47
CA THR A 1181 -16.72 -68.21 28.94
C THR A 1181 -16.67 -69.68 28.50
N LEU A 1182 -16.22 -69.98 27.27
CA LEU A 1182 -16.00 -71.34 26.78
C LEU A 1182 -14.96 -72.08 27.62
N ALA A 1183 -13.86 -71.41 27.97
CA ALA A 1183 -12.83 -71.99 28.84
C ALA A 1183 -13.38 -72.31 30.24
N TYR A 1184 -14.23 -71.45 30.83
CA TYR A 1184 -14.91 -71.73 32.11
C TYR A 1184 -15.91 -72.90 32.03
N LEU A 1185 -16.44 -73.20 30.85
CA LEU A 1185 -17.29 -74.37 30.59
C LEU A 1185 -16.49 -75.67 30.34
N GLY A 1186 -15.16 -75.59 30.26
CA GLY A 1186 -14.30 -76.70 29.92
C GLY A 1186 -14.13 -76.95 28.41
N TRP A 1187 -14.67 -76.08 27.55
CA TRP A 1187 -14.59 -76.18 26.09
C TRP A 1187 -13.32 -75.49 25.57
N ARG A 1188 -12.18 -76.12 25.85
CA ARG A 1188 -10.85 -75.56 25.59
C ARG A 1188 -10.57 -75.40 24.09
N ASN A 1189 -10.87 -76.41 23.29
CA ASN A 1189 -10.52 -76.41 21.86
C ASN A 1189 -11.26 -75.29 21.12
N GLU A 1190 -12.55 -75.13 21.41
CA GLU A 1190 -13.41 -74.07 20.88
C GLU A 1190 -12.93 -72.68 21.32
N SER A 1191 -12.37 -72.58 22.53
CA SER A 1191 -11.75 -71.34 23.00
C SER A 1191 -10.46 -70.99 22.23
N LEU A 1192 -9.61 -71.98 21.95
CA LEU A 1192 -8.40 -71.80 21.15
C LEU A 1192 -8.70 -71.44 19.68
N GLU A 1193 -9.72 -72.07 19.07
CA GLU A 1193 -10.18 -71.75 17.72
C GLU A 1193 -10.63 -70.29 17.57
N LEU A 1194 -11.14 -69.67 18.64
CA LEU A 1194 -11.48 -68.25 18.64
C LEU A 1194 -10.28 -67.33 18.92
N MET A 1195 -9.37 -67.74 19.81
CA MET A 1195 -8.27 -66.88 20.27
C MET A 1195 -7.11 -66.79 19.29
N ASN A 1196 -6.76 -67.86 18.59
CA ASN A 1196 -5.69 -67.85 17.58
C ASN A 1196 -5.90 -66.78 16.49
N PRO A 1197 -7.02 -66.80 15.73
CA PRO A 1197 -7.26 -65.79 14.70
C PRO A 1197 -7.48 -64.39 15.28
N LEU A 1198 -7.95 -64.30 16.53
CA LEU A 1198 -8.11 -63.02 17.22
C LEU A 1198 -6.77 -62.35 17.49
N VAL A 1199 -5.77 -63.10 17.98
CA VAL A 1199 -4.44 -62.58 18.27
C VAL A 1199 -3.79 -62.07 16.99
N ASP A 1200 -3.75 -62.88 15.93
CA ASP A 1200 -3.18 -62.48 14.64
C ASP A 1200 -3.83 -61.21 14.09
N LYS A 1201 -5.18 -61.18 14.13
CA LYS A 1201 -5.94 -60.03 13.64
C LYS A 1201 -5.72 -58.79 14.51
N SER A 1202 -5.58 -58.95 15.82
CA SER A 1202 -5.30 -57.84 16.74
C SER A 1202 -3.91 -57.25 16.51
N ILE A 1203 -2.89 -58.08 16.21
CA ILE A 1203 -1.55 -57.60 15.82
C ILE A 1203 -1.64 -56.79 14.53
N GLN A 1204 -2.38 -57.28 13.52
CA GLN A 1204 -2.54 -56.60 12.25
C GLN A 1204 -3.24 -55.23 12.38
N VAL A 1205 -4.31 -55.15 13.18
CA VAL A 1205 -5.19 -53.97 13.23
C VAL A 1205 -4.76 -52.97 14.31
N LEU A 1206 -4.43 -53.45 15.50
CA LEU A 1206 -4.08 -52.60 16.66
C LEU A 1206 -2.57 -52.41 16.83
N GLY A 1207 -1.77 -53.29 16.23
CA GLY A 1207 -0.34 -53.36 16.47
C GLY A 1207 0.01 -54.30 17.63
N GLU A 1208 1.23 -54.83 17.58
CA GLU A 1208 1.76 -55.81 18.54
C GLU A 1208 1.83 -55.27 19.97
N ASN A 1209 2.18 -53.99 20.12
CA ASN A 1209 2.38 -53.34 21.42
C ASN A 1209 1.09 -52.76 22.04
N HIS A 1210 -0.07 -52.90 21.38
CA HIS A 1210 -1.31 -52.37 21.91
C HIS A 1210 -1.74 -53.15 23.18
N PRO A 1211 -2.25 -52.49 24.25
CA PRO A 1211 -2.60 -53.16 25.51
C PRO A 1211 -3.59 -54.32 25.35
N ASP A 1212 -4.60 -54.17 24.49
CA ASP A 1212 -5.56 -55.25 24.19
C ASP A 1212 -4.87 -56.43 23.48
N THR A 1213 -3.97 -56.19 22.52
CA THR A 1213 -3.21 -57.24 21.80
C THR A 1213 -2.34 -58.04 22.78
N LEU A 1214 -1.60 -57.35 23.65
CA LEU A 1214 -0.79 -57.98 24.69
C LEU A 1214 -1.65 -58.81 25.65
N TYR A 1215 -2.83 -58.31 26.02
CA TYR A 1215 -3.79 -59.04 26.84
C TYR A 1215 -4.31 -60.30 26.14
N TYR A 1216 -4.58 -60.24 24.83
CA TYR A 1216 -5.02 -61.40 24.05
C TYR A 1216 -3.90 -62.44 23.91
N ILE A 1217 -2.67 -62.02 23.64
CA ILE A 1217 -1.49 -62.91 23.61
C ILE A 1217 -1.32 -63.61 24.96
N LYS A 1218 -1.41 -62.86 26.07
CA LYS A 1218 -1.31 -63.44 27.42
C LYS A 1218 -2.46 -64.42 27.71
N SER A 1219 -3.68 -64.09 27.27
CA SER A 1219 -4.86 -64.95 27.46
C SER A 1219 -4.74 -66.25 26.67
N LEU A 1220 -4.23 -66.19 25.43
CA LEU A 1220 -3.97 -67.36 24.60
C LEU A 1220 -2.90 -68.26 25.25
N LYS A 1221 -1.75 -67.70 25.67
CA LYS A 1221 -0.71 -68.45 26.39
C LYS A 1221 -1.22 -69.13 27.65
N LEU A 1222 -2.11 -68.46 28.39
CA LEU A 1222 -2.73 -69.05 29.57
C LEU A 1222 -3.62 -70.24 29.20
N LEU A 1223 -4.42 -70.13 28.14
CA LEU A 1223 -5.26 -71.23 27.64
C LEU A 1223 -4.42 -72.42 27.13
N GLU A 1224 -3.26 -72.17 26.54
CA GLU A 1224 -2.30 -73.20 26.12
C GLU A 1224 -1.64 -73.91 27.31
N SER A 1225 -1.53 -73.26 28.47
CA SER A 1225 -0.83 -73.80 29.66
C SER A 1225 -1.65 -74.78 30.51
N PHE A 1226 -2.97 -74.87 30.34
CA PHE A 1226 -3.79 -75.83 31.09
C PHE A 1226 -3.63 -77.26 30.55
N PRO A 1227 -3.67 -78.32 31.39
CA PRO A 1227 -3.75 -79.70 30.90
C PRO A 1227 -5.12 -79.96 30.23
N ASN A 1228 -5.14 -80.88 29.26
CA ASN A 1228 -6.37 -81.30 28.56
C ASN A 1228 -7.39 -81.96 29.50
#